data_AF-A0A2Z2MKA5-F1
#
_entry.id   AF-A0A2Z2MKA5-F1
#
_cell.length_a   1.000
_cell.length_b   1.000
_cell.length_c   1.000
_cell.angle_alpha   90.00
_cell.angle_beta   90.00
_cell.angle_gamma   90.00
#
_symmetry.space_group_name_H-M   'P 1'
#
loop_
_entity.id
_entity.type
_entity.pdbx_description
1 polymer ?
#
loop_
_entity_poly.entity_id
_entity_poly.type
_entity_poly.pdbx_seq_one_letter_code
_entity_poly.pdbx_strand_id
1 'polypeptide(L)'
;MGGEELRFTGNWFIDAGILGFVNLMEEVYGWDLEELQKRIKEEPEKVYYGYFPLAYFYNLSAKSDENRNTLLEAMKEVEGFKGDKHKLLELVWWRYITRLFKDKWVRSKLEKMRKRDIINNQGKIRDPYSDSKYVKLLEKREHLIKAALLMETKDPNSSENIKCEVLVKRIIGKRGELIEKKGAGDIEHKLSLEDFEKLIKNSHEKSKLWEELPKECKNKINKAIEVHYELEQYLRERWRHIASNSVLGDNTKESKKLSKFFRLPIDSSFYHNYLFFNQSKGIKEQFNAFKNILDGKVRKISKDLSKFLPSDNEFPNILYTTFDISQLQEQIPNLLAYLICVDVGMIDVNYHNAGKILFYSPDLEFCYETNRKLREWTKSLRESNNSRFIFKVTWWAIIDMMTEKKSSYSLENMYLIQLYRDEKGRIINNQAFAKVEYIGIPKLHASILLDDQIREALNTSLSVNGSNIWLLGRFLRQKPLYPLILKHVRNGIKDSGPIRWRASLYALAIDAKLRSIGRDSGLFGNFFFERPARAVAGVKEYYHDMNQNAWNVRKAIGDKNIIYPLFSAVRRHHRNAFVNILLKTLLQANNKESASRVNSYIFRRILTNDESWEDFALALVVGLAGGGADVGSSEESEE
;
A
#
# COMPACT_ATOMS: atom_id res chain seq x y z
N MET A 1 0.62 19.45 30.37
CA MET A 1 -0.26 19.92 29.28
C MET A 1 -0.61 18.68 28.48
N GLY A 2 -1.90 18.33 28.37
CA GLY A 2 -2.30 17.14 27.60
C GLY A 2 -1.98 17.31 26.12
N GLY A 3 -1.68 16.23 25.42
CA GLY A 3 -1.49 16.26 23.96
C GLY A 3 -2.82 16.50 23.24
N GLU A 4 -2.76 17.13 22.06
CA GLU A 4 -3.92 17.27 21.17
C GLU A 4 -4.24 15.94 20.49
N GLU A 5 -5.54 15.68 20.32
CA GLU A 5 -6.00 14.52 19.55
C GLU A 5 -5.56 14.61 18.09
N LEU A 6 -5.15 13.48 17.52
CA LEU A 6 -4.83 13.40 16.10
C LEU A 6 -6.07 13.71 15.28
N ARG A 7 -5.94 14.66 14.34
CA ARG A 7 -6.97 15.03 13.38
C ARG A 7 -6.34 15.23 12.01
N PHE A 8 -7.09 14.89 10.98
CA PHE A 8 -6.71 15.23 9.63
C PHE A 8 -6.86 16.73 9.39
N THR A 9 -5.98 17.21 8.53
CA THR A 9 -5.79 18.62 8.19
C THR A 9 -6.56 19.01 6.92
N GLY A 10 -7.05 18.01 6.17
CA GLY A 10 -7.59 18.19 4.82
C GLY A 10 -6.50 18.24 3.75
N ASN A 11 -5.22 18.28 4.14
CA ASN A 11 -4.09 18.09 3.23
C ASN A 11 -3.71 16.60 3.22
N TRP A 12 -4.14 15.91 2.18
CA TRP A 12 -3.97 14.46 2.08
C TRP A 12 -2.52 13.97 2.28
N PHE A 13 -1.49 14.76 1.95
CA PHE A 13 -0.09 14.33 2.11
C PHE A 13 0.35 14.36 3.57
N ILE A 14 -0.05 15.41 4.30
CA ILE A 14 0.17 15.47 5.76
C ILE A 14 -0.64 14.37 6.43
N ASP A 15 -1.89 14.20 6.00
CA ASP A 15 -2.82 13.21 6.54
C ASP A 15 -2.33 11.77 6.28
N ALA A 16 -1.70 11.50 5.14
CA ALA A 16 -1.00 10.25 4.86
C ALA A 16 0.14 10.01 5.85
N GLY A 17 0.86 11.06 6.23
CA GLY A 17 1.89 11.02 7.27
C GLY A 17 1.32 10.73 8.65
N ILE A 18 0.20 11.36 9.01
CA ILE A 18 -0.52 11.10 10.27
C ILE A 18 -1.00 9.65 10.29
N LEU A 19 -1.61 9.17 9.21
CA LEU A 19 -2.02 7.78 9.09
C LEU A 19 -0.81 6.83 9.18
N GLY A 20 0.31 7.19 8.57
CA GLY A 20 1.55 6.44 8.68
C GLY A 20 2.12 6.38 10.08
N PHE A 21 1.97 7.44 10.85
CA PHE A 21 2.30 7.45 12.28
C PHE A 21 1.38 6.51 13.05
N VAL A 22 0.05 6.57 12.85
CA VAL A 22 -0.91 5.65 13.49
C VAL A 22 -0.58 4.20 13.14
N ASN A 23 -0.41 3.89 11.86
CA ASN A 23 -0.05 2.56 11.37
C ASN A 23 1.24 2.04 12.00
N LEU A 24 2.26 2.89 12.13
CA LEU A 24 3.54 2.51 12.73
C LEU A 24 3.38 2.12 14.19
N MET A 25 2.59 2.88 14.96
CA MET A 25 2.35 2.61 16.37
C MET A 25 1.52 1.32 16.54
N GLU A 26 0.53 1.09 15.69
CA GLU A 26 -0.24 -0.17 15.66
C GLU A 26 0.65 -1.37 15.31
N GLU A 27 1.47 -1.27 14.26
CA GLU A 27 2.30 -2.39 13.81
C GLU A 27 3.38 -2.80 14.82
N VAL A 28 3.91 -1.83 15.58
CA VAL A 28 5.00 -2.08 16.52
C VAL A 28 4.50 -2.40 17.93
N TYR A 29 3.44 -1.73 18.38
CA TYR A 29 2.96 -1.82 19.76
C TYR A 29 1.55 -2.43 19.90
N GLY A 30 0.81 -2.57 18.80
CA GLY A 30 -0.59 -2.98 18.83
C GLY A 30 -1.55 -1.89 19.30
N TRP A 31 -1.13 -0.61 19.28
CA TRP A 31 -1.98 0.51 19.63
C TRP A 31 -2.83 0.91 18.44
N ASP A 32 -4.12 0.60 18.49
CA ASP A 32 -5.09 1.15 17.54
C ASP A 32 -5.25 2.67 17.72
N LEU A 33 -6.07 3.28 16.88
CA LEU A 33 -6.27 4.73 16.89
C LEU A 33 -6.76 5.25 18.26
N GLU A 34 -7.64 4.51 18.93
CA GLU A 34 -8.21 4.91 20.22
C GLU A 34 -7.15 4.88 21.34
N GLU A 35 -6.42 3.77 21.48
CA GLU A 35 -5.34 3.67 22.48
C GLU A 35 -4.22 4.67 22.19
N LEU A 36 -3.87 4.90 20.92
CA LEU A 36 -2.87 5.91 20.55
C LEU A 36 -3.30 7.33 20.92
N GLN A 37 -4.55 7.71 20.63
CA GLN A 37 -5.09 9.02 21.01
C GLN A 37 -5.09 9.20 22.54
N LYS A 38 -5.47 8.16 23.28
CA LYS A 38 -5.40 8.15 24.75
C LYS A 38 -3.97 8.38 25.24
N ARG A 39 -2.99 7.64 24.71
CA ARG A 39 -1.56 7.79 25.06
C ARG A 39 -1.00 9.17 24.73
N ILE A 40 -1.39 9.75 23.60
CA ILE A 40 -0.97 11.13 23.24
C ILE A 40 -1.55 12.14 24.22
N LYS A 41 -2.80 11.96 24.64
CA LYS A 41 -3.46 12.85 25.60
C LYS A 41 -2.81 12.78 26.98
N GLU A 42 -2.49 11.58 27.45
CA GLU A 42 -1.93 11.32 28.78
C GLU A 42 -0.42 11.61 28.85
N GLU A 43 0.36 11.12 27.89
CA GLU A 43 1.82 11.12 27.96
C GLU A 43 2.49 11.47 26.60
N PRO A 44 2.22 12.66 26.02
CA PRO A 44 2.67 13.01 24.67
C PRO A 44 4.20 12.96 24.52
N GLU A 45 4.95 13.36 25.54
CA GLU A 45 6.41 13.34 25.49
C GLU A 45 6.97 11.92 25.34
N LYS A 46 6.40 10.94 26.05
CA LYS A 46 6.81 9.54 25.90
C LYS A 46 6.45 9.02 24.51
N VAL A 47 5.28 9.39 23.98
CA VAL A 47 4.87 8.99 22.63
C VAL A 47 5.85 9.52 21.59
N TYR A 48 6.13 10.83 21.54
CA TYR A 48 6.93 11.42 20.47
C TYR A 48 8.45 11.31 20.64
N TYR A 49 8.96 11.23 21.87
CA TYR A 49 10.41 11.17 22.15
C TYR A 49 10.89 9.80 22.64
N GLY A 50 9.97 8.90 23.01
CA GLY A 50 10.28 7.54 23.46
C GLY A 50 9.83 6.47 22.46
N TYR A 51 8.51 6.27 22.36
CA TYR A 51 7.92 5.20 21.55
C TYR A 51 8.06 5.43 20.05
N PHE A 52 7.72 6.61 19.53
CA PHE A 52 7.80 6.91 18.11
C PHE A 52 9.21 6.73 17.52
N PRO A 53 10.29 7.30 18.12
CA PRO A 53 11.65 7.07 17.64
C PRO A 53 11.99 5.59 17.59
N LEU A 54 11.68 4.86 18.66
CA LEU A 54 11.96 3.44 18.75
C LEU A 54 11.22 2.66 17.67
N ALA A 55 9.92 2.91 17.48
CA ALA A 55 9.10 2.26 16.46
C ALA A 55 9.61 2.56 15.05
N TYR A 56 9.92 3.83 14.76
CA TYR A 56 10.40 4.26 13.44
C TYR A 56 11.69 3.51 13.05
N PHE A 57 12.67 3.50 13.95
CA PHE A 57 13.94 2.83 13.71
C PHE A 57 13.85 1.30 13.77
N TYR A 58 12.95 0.75 14.59
CA TYR A 58 12.63 -0.69 14.57
C TYR A 58 12.01 -1.11 13.25
N ASN A 59 11.20 -0.25 12.62
CA ASN A 59 10.66 -0.50 11.28
C ASN A 59 11.74 -0.56 10.19
N LEU A 60 12.81 0.25 10.33
CA LEU A 60 13.96 0.25 9.43
C LEU A 60 15.00 -0.86 9.73
N SER A 61 14.87 -1.54 10.88
CA SER A 61 15.77 -2.60 11.32
C SER A 61 15.36 -3.98 10.79
N ALA A 62 16.27 -4.96 10.88
CA ALA A 62 15.92 -6.35 10.56
C ALA A 62 14.94 -6.91 11.61
N LYS A 63 13.92 -7.65 11.17
CA LYS A 63 13.00 -8.33 12.08
C LYS A 63 13.66 -9.62 12.57
N SER A 64 14.19 -9.58 13.80
CA SER A 64 14.82 -10.71 14.49
C SER A 64 14.33 -10.79 15.92
N ASP A 65 14.47 -11.96 16.56
CA ASP A 65 14.10 -12.16 17.96
C ASP A 65 14.90 -11.26 18.90
N GLU A 66 16.19 -11.03 18.61
CA GLU A 66 17.03 -10.09 19.40
C GLU A 66 16.51 -8.65 19.33
N ASN A 67 16.08 -8.20 18.14
CA ASN A 67 15.51 -6.87 17.97
C ASN A 67 14.13 -6.75 18.64
N ARG A 68 13.32 -7.83 18.59
CA ARG A 68 12.04 -7.89 19.32
C ARG A 68 12.25 -7.83 20.83
N ASN A 69 13.23 -8.54 21.37
CA ASN A 69 13.58 -8.46 22.80
C ASN A 69 14.06 -7.07 23.19
N THR A 70 14.89 -6.44 22.36
CA THR A 70 15.35 -5.06 22.54
C THR A 70 14.17 -4.08 22.58
N LEU A 71 13.17 -4.26 21.70
CA LEU A 71 11.93 -3.46 21.70
C LEU A 71 11.16 -3.62 23.02
N LEU A 72 10.97 -4.86 23.50
CA LEU A 72 10.24 -5.13 24.75
C LEU A 72 10.97 -4.58 25.99
N GLU A 73 12.29 -4.69 26.04
CA GLU A 73 13.11 -4.06 27.09
C GLU A 73 12.94 -2.54 27.10
N ALA A 74 13.02 -1.93 25.91
CA ALA A 74 12.88 -0.49 25.76
C ALA A 74 11.50 0.01 26.17
N MET A 75 10.42 -0.72 25.82
CA MET A 75 9.06 -0.36 26.22
C MET A 75 8.91 -0.26 27.74
N LYS A 76 9.43 -1.23 28.48
CA LYS A 76 9.39 -1.21 29.96
C LYS A 76 10.13 -0.02 30.53
N GLU A 77 11.27 0.33 29.95
CA GLU A 77 12.10 1.43 30.43
C GLU A 77 11.51 2.80 30.07
N VAL A 78 10.92 2.94 28.88
CA VAL A 78 10.18 4.15 28.46
C VAL A 78 8.97 4.36 29.37
N GLU A 79 8.20 3.31 29.65
CA GLU A 79 7.01 3.38 30.51
C GLU A 79 7.36 3.89 31.91
N GLY A 80 8.44 3.37 32.51
CA GLY A 80 8.93 3.76 33.83
C GLY A 80 9.76 5.05 33.87
N PHE A 81 10.05 5.67 32.72
CA PHE A 81 10.95 6.82 32.66
C PHE A 81 10.33 8.07 33.29
N LYS A 82 11.06 8.69 34.23
CA LYS A 82 10.72 9.98 34.83
C LYS A 82 11.85 10.96 34.58
N GLY A 83 11.64 11.88 33.65
CA GLY A 83 12.66 12.87 33.26
C GLY A 83 12.24 13.69 32.06
N ASP A 84 13.14 14.55 31.60
CA ASP A 84 12.92 15.39 30.42
C ASP A 84 12.90 14.59 29.12
N LYS A 85 12.04 15.01 28.17
CA LYS A 85 11.87 14.40 26.85
C LYS A 85 13.17 14.20 26.06
N HIS A 86 14.15 15.10 26.19
CA HIS A 86 15.43 14.95 25.48
C HIS A 86 16.32 13.89 26.12
N LYS A 87 16.26 13.73 27.44
CA LYS A 87 16.95 12.62 28.13
C LYS A 87 16.31 11.29 27.77
N LEU A 88 14.99 11.25 27.62
CA LEU A 88 14.28 10.07 27.11
C LEU A 88 14.76 9.71 25.70
N LEU A 89 14.83 10.69 24.79
CA LEU A 89 15.31 10.46 23.43
C LEU A 89 16.77 9.99 23.39
N GLU A 90 17.65 10.57 24.21
CA GLU A 90 19.05 10.13 24.32
C GLU A 90 19.14 8.69 24.81
N LEU A 91 18.36 8.34 25.84
CA LEU A 91 18.28 6.98 26.36
C LEU A 91 17.84 6.01 25.27
N VAL A 92 16.72 6.30 24.60
CA VAL A 92 16.17 5.45 23.53
C VAL A 92 17.15 5.31 22.38
N TRP A 93 17.78 6.41 21.96
CA TRP A 93 18.70 6.40 20.84
C TRP A 93 19.94 5.57 21.14
N TRP A 94 20.69 5.96 22.18
CA TRP A 94 22.00 5.39 22.45
C TRP A 94 21.90 3.97 22.98
N ARG A 95 20.91 3.67 23.83
CA ARG A 95 20.79 2.35 24.45
C ARG A 95 20.09 1.33 23.56
N TYR A 96 19.04 1.72 22.82
CA TYR A 96 18.18 0.76 22.12
C TYR A 96 18.27 0.88 20.61
N ILE A 97 18.12 2.07 20.02
CA ILE A 97 18.20 2.23 18.55
C ILE A 97 19.54 1.75 18.03
N THR A 98 20.66 2.07 18.68
CA THR A 98 21.98 1.55 18.25
C THR A 98 22.07 0.01 18.32
N ARG A 99 21.42 -0.64 19.30
CA ARG A 99 21.39 -2.11 19.40
C ARG A 99 20.66 -2.72 18.21
N LEU A 100 19.55 -2.12 17.76
CA LEU A 100 18.74 -2.62 16.63
C LEU A 100 19.54 -2.77 15.32
N PHE A 101 20.61 -1.99 15.16
CA PHE A 101 21.44 -1.97 13.95
C PHE A 101 22.82 -2.61 14.11
N LYS A 102 23.15 -3.15 15.28
CA LYS A 102 24.47 -3.71 15.59
C LYS A 102 24.92 -4.74 14.54
N ASP A 103 24.13 -5.78 14.30
CA ASP A 103 24.53 -6.84 13.38
C ASP A 103 24.53 -6.39 11.93
N LYS A 104 23.57 -5.53 11.54
CA LYS A 104 23.55 -4.92 10.20
C LYS A 104 24.80 -4.08 9.97
N TRP A 105 25.25 -3.32 10.97
CA TRP A 105 26.45 -2.52 10.89
C TRP A 105 27.70 -3.40 10.78
N VAL A 106 27.86 -4.38 11.68
CA VAL A 106 28.99 -5.34 11.64
C VAL A 106 29.06 -6.03 10.28
N ARG A 107 27.95 -6.59 9.81
CA ARG A 107 27.87 -7.26 8.51
C ARG A 107 28.26 -6.34 7.36
N SER A 108 27.74 -5.10 7.32
CA SER A 108 28.08 -4.12 6.27
C SER A 108 29.57 -3.75 6.23
N LYS A 109 30.27 -3.83 7.37
CA LYS A 109 31.73 -3.63 7.45
C LYS A 109 32.50 -4.87 7.03
N LEU A 110 32.02 -6.07 7.36
CA LEU A 110 32.63 -7.34 6.96
C LEU A 110 32.49 -7.60 5.46
N GLU A 111 31.40 -7.15 4.84
CA GLU A 111 31.11 -7.22 3.40
C GLU A 111 32.16 -6.52 2.52
N LYS A 112 32.88 -5.55 3.08
CA LYS A 112 34.03 -4.94 2.42
C LYS A 112 35.19 -5.91 2.48
N MET A 113 35.39 -6.68 1.42
CA MET A 113 36.41 -7.73 1.36
C MET A 113 37.77 -7.19 0.89
N ARG A 114 37.79 -6.02 0.25
CA ARG A 114 38.99 -5.45 -0.39
C ARG A 114 39.19 -3.99 0.00
N LYS A 115 40.43 -3.53 0.02
CA LYS A 115 40.82 -2.13 0.25
C LYS A 115 40.16 -1.17 -0.75
N ARG A 116 40.05 -1.59 -2.02
CA ARG A 116 39.35 -0.80 -3.06
C ARG A 116 37.87 -0.54 -2.73
N ASP A 117 37.23 -1.46 -2.00
CA ASP A 117 35.80 -1.33 -1.66
C ASP A 117 35.56 -0.16 -0.69
N ILE A 118 36.64 0.33 -0.06
CA ILE A 118 36.63 1.45 0.90
C ILE A 118 37.40 2.68 0.40
N ILE A 119 37.89 2.71 -0.85
CA ILE A 119 38.65 3.86 -1.41
C ILE A 119 37.82 4.61 -2.46
N ASN A 120 37.87 5.94 -2.45
CA ASN A 120 37.21 6.80 -3.44
C ASN A 120 38.05 6.91 -4.73
N ASN A 121 37.48 7.54 -5.77
CA ASN A 121 38.17 7.72 -7.06
C ASN A 121 39.48 8.53 -6.96
N GLN A 122 39.72 9.21 -5.82
CA GLN A 122 40.92 9.99 -5.54
C GLN A 122 41.95 9.23 -4.68
N GLY A 123 41.78 7.92 -4.47
CA GLY A 123 42.70 7.10 -3.67
C GLY A 123 42.58 7.27 -2.15
N LYS A 124 41.63 8.07 -1.66
CA LYS A 124 41.40 8.30 -0.22
C LYS A 124 40.37 7.31 0.34
N ILE A 125 40.56 6.89 1.59
CA ILE A 125 39.58 6.07 2.31
C ILE A 125 38.26 6.84 2.42
N ARG A 126 37.17 6.21 1.95
CA ARG A 126 35.81 6.73 2.04
C ARG A 126 35.38 6.72 3.50
N ASP A 127 34.77 7.80 3.95
CA ASP A 127 33.85 7.71 5.08
C ASP A 127 32.72 6.73 4.68
N PRO A 128 32.29 5.79 5.53
CA PRO A 128 32.55 5.64 6.97
C PRO A 128 33.64 4.60 7.34
N TYR A 129 34.74 4.44 6.59
CA TYR A 129 35.73 3.37 6.81
C TYR A 129 37.08 3.85 7.36
N SER A 130 37.13 5.05 7.96
CA SER A 130 38.36 5.73 8.34
C SER A 130 39.10 5.19 9.58
N ASP A 131 38.57 4.16 10.26
CA ASP A 131 39.22 3.58 11.45
C ASP A 131 40.49 2.80 11.06
N SER A 132 41.62 3.18 11.65
CA SER A 132 42.94 2.67 11.24
C SER A 132 43.13 1.19 11.53
N LYS A 133 42.62 0.68 12.65
CA LYS A 133 42.72 -0.75 13.01
C LYS A 133 41.81 -1.61 12.12
N TYR A 134 40.60 -1.14 11.83
CA TYR A 134 39.71 -1.76 10.84
C TYR A 134 40.40 -1.91 9.48
N VAL A 135 41.03 -0.84 8.97
CA VAL A 135 41.73 -0.84 7.68
C VAL A 135 42.89 -1.84 7.67
N LYS A 136 43.70 -1.86 8.73
CA LYS A 136 44.83 -2.80 8.85
C LYS A 136 44.37 -4.27 8.85
N LEU A 137 43.31 -4.59 9.57
CA LEU A 137 42.75 -5.94 9.62
C LEU A 137 42.14 -6.35 8.27
N LEU A 138 41.46 -5.42 7.59
CA LEU A 138 40.93 -5.64 6.25
C LEU A 138 42.06 -5.94 5.25
N GLU A 139 43.12 -5.13 5.24
CA GLU A 139 44.28 -5.33 4.36
C GLU A 139 44.99 -6.66 4.65
N LYS A 140 45.16 -7.01 5.93
CA LYS A 140 45.74 -8.30 6.34
C LYS A 140 44.90 -9.48 5.85
N ARG A 141 43.57 -9.39 5.97
CA ARG A 141 42.62 -10.40 5.45
C ARG A 141 42.71 -10.53 3.94
N GLU A 142 42.66 -9.41 3.21
CA GLU A 142 42.77 -9.39 1.74
C GLU A 142 44.11 -9.99 1.27
N HIS A 143 45.21 -9.63 1.92
CA HIS A 143 46.54 -10.14 1.58
C HIS A 143 46.63 -11.66 1.76
N LEU A 144 46.10 -12.21 2.86
CA LEU A 144 46.10 -13.65 3.09
C LEU A 144 45.24 -14.41 2.09
N ILE A 145 44.09 -13.86 1.71
CA ILE A 145 43.21 -14.42 0.67
C ILE A 145 43.95 -14.44 -0.68
N LYS A 146 44.55 -13.32 -1.10
CA LYS A 146 45.32 -13.24 -2.35
C LYS A 146 46.48 -14.24 -2.35
N ALA A 147 47.24 -14.31 -1.26
CA ALA A 147 48.36 -15.23 -1.11
C ALA A 147 47.91 -16.70 -1.17
N ALA A 148 46.73 -17.04 -0.63
CA ALA A 148 46.18 -18.38 -0.74
C ALA A 148 45.77 -18.72 -2.17
N LEU A 149 45.05 -17.82 -2.84
CA LEU A 149 44.50 -18.08 -4.18
C LEU A 149 45.59 -18.13 -5.28
N LEU A 150 46.68 -17.36 -5.13
CA LEU A 150 47.81 -17.35 -6.07
C LEU A 150 48.78 -18.53 -5.90
N MET A 151 48.58 -19.34 -4.87
CA MET A 151 49.46 -20.48 -4.58
C MET A 151 49.29 -21.58 -5.62
N GLU A 152 50.42 -22.05 -6.15
CA GLU A 152 50.51 -23.24 -6.99
C GLU A 152 51.03 -24.41 -6.15
N THR A 153 50.37 -25.55 -6.25
CA THR A 153 50.74 -26.76 -5.50
C THR A 153 50.78 -27.95 -6.44
N LYS A 154 51.76 -28.84 -6.25
CA LYS A 154 51.84 -30.11 -6.98
C LYS A 154 50.61 -30.97 -6.65
N ASP A 155 49.90 -31.42 -7.67
CA ASP A 155 48.81 -32.38 -7.51
C ASP A 155 49.39 -33.74 -7.05
N PRO A 156 48.86 -34.36 -5.99
CA PRO A 156 49.24 -35.72 -5.61
C PRO A 156 49.01 -36.76 -6.72
N ASN A 157 48.11 -36.49 -7.67
CA ASN A 157 47.65 -37.42 -8.71
C ASN A 157 48.01 -37.00 -10.14
N SER A 158 48.76 -35.91 -10.34
CA SER A 158 49.13 -35.36 -11.66
C SER A 158 50.50 -34.69 -11.62
N SER A 159 51.21 -34.65 -12.76
CA SER A 159 52.46 -33.89 -12.94
C SER A 159 52.23 -32.37 -13.09
N GLU A 160 50.98 -31.90 -13.11
CA GLU A 160 50.62 -30.49 -13.25
C GLU A 160 50.42 -29.78 -11.89
N ASN A 161 50.85 -28.51 -11.82
CA ASN A 161 50.58 -27.65 -10.66
C ASN A 161 49.10 -27.23 -10.67
N ILE A 162 48.34 -27.61 -9.64
CA ILE A 162 46.99 -27.10 -9.41
C ILE A 162 47.08 -25.81 -8.61
N LYS A 163 46.41 -24.76 -9.11
CA LYS A 163 46.21 -23.51 -8.36
C LYS A 163 45.18 -23.71 -7.27
N CYS A 164 45.47 -23.22 -6.06
CA CYS A 164 44.51 -23.33 -4.96
C CYS A 164 43.18 -22.64 -5.28
N GLU A 165 43.19 -21.63 -6.16
CA GLU A 165 41.99 -21.01 -6.72
C GLU A 165 40.96 -22.02 -7.26
N VAL A 166 41.40 -23.08 -7.96
CA VAL A 166 40.51 -24.10 -8.56
C VAL A 166 39.82 -24.94 -7.50
N LEU A 167 40.53 -25.29 -6.44
CA LEU A 167 39.99 -26.06 -5.32
C LEU A 167 39.03 -25.20 -4.48
N VAL A 168 39.39 -23.95 -4.23
CA VAL A 168 38.52 -22.99 -3.54
C VAL A 168 37.22 -22.75 -4.33
N LYS A 169 37.29 -22.64 -5.67
CA LYS A 169 36.09 -22.56 -6.54
C LYS A 169 35.15 -23.74 -6.34
N ARG A 170 35.70 -24.96 -6.25
CA ARG A 170 34.94 -26.20 -6.04
C ARG A 170 34.20 -26.17 -4.69
N ILE A 171 34.87 -25.71 -3.63
CA ILE A 171 34.28 -25.63 -2.28
C ILE A 171 33.11 -24.63 -2.23
N ILE A 172 33.26 -23.46 -2.83
CA ILE A 172 32.22 -22.41 -2.79
C ILE A 172 31.15 -22.55 -3.87
N GLY A 173 31.37 -23.44 -4.86
CA GLY A 173 30.47 -23.69 -5.98
C GLY A 173 30.46 -22.60 -7.05
N LYS A 174 31.57 -21.87 -7.26
CA LYS A 174 31.68 -20.80 -8.27
C LYS A 174 32.32 -21.28 -9.56
N ARG A 175 31.74 -20.89 -10.70
CA ARG A 175 32.25 -21.20 -12.06
C ARG A 175 33.22 -20.15 -12.62
N GLY A 176 33.11 -18.89 -12.20
CA GLY A 176 33.96 -17.79 -12.68
C GLY A 176 35.32 -17.74 -11.99
N GLU A 177 36.27 -17.02 -12.59
CA GLU A 177 37.57 -16.73 -11.98
C GLU A 177 37.44 -15.98 -10.66
N LEU A 178 38.21 -16.41 -9.66
CA LEU A 178 38.27 -15.75 -8.35
C LEU A 178 39.36 -14.70 -8.30
N ILE A 179 40.30 -14.72 -9.25
CA ILE A 179 41.34 -13.72 -9.42
C ILE A 179 41.12 -12.98 -10.73
N GLU A 180 41.32 -11.67 -10.71
CA GLU A 180 41.37 -10.82 -11.90
C GLU A 180 42.70 -10.07 -11.90
N LYS A 181 43.45 -10.19 -12.99
CA LYS A 181 44.65 -9.38 -13.24
C LYS A 181 44.22 -8.05 -13.82
N LYS A 182 44.53 -6.95 -13.14
CA LYS A 182 44.42 -5.60 -13.68
C LYS A 182 45.79 -5.15 -14.19
N GLY A 183 45.80 -4.28 -15.20
CA GLY A 183 47.04 -3.78 -15.81
C GLY A 183 48.06 -3.28 -14.77
N ALA A 184 49.35 -3.36 -15.12
CA ALA A 184 50.49 -3.07 -14.23
C ALA A 184 50.68 -4.03 -13.02
N GLY A 185 50.29 -5.31 -13.16
CA GLY A 185 50.62 -6.36 -12.19
C GLY A 185 49.76 -6.37 -10.92
N ASP A 186 48.70 -5.56 -10.86
CA ASP A 186 47.77 -5.57 -9.73
C ASP A 186 46.80 -6.75 -9.82
N ILE A 187 46.59 -7.44 -8.71
CA ILE A 187 45.81 -8.67 -8.63
C ILE A 187 44.69 -8.48 -7.62
N GLU A 188 43.46 -8.72 -8.02
CA GLU A 188 42.28 -8.59 -7.17
C GLU A 188 41.51 -9.90 -7.08
N HIS A 189 40.90 -10.15 -5.92
CA HIS A 189 40.01 -11.30 -5.75
C HIS A 189 38.52 -10.92 -5.91
N LYS A 190 37.70 -11.90 -6.32
CA LYS A 190 36.24 -11.78 -6.59
C LYS A 190 35.37 -12.49 -5.55
N LEU A 191 35.94 -12.88 -4.41
CA LEU A 191 35.19 -13.46 -3.28
C LEU A 191 34.29 -12.41 -2.61
N SER A 192 33.02 -12.75 -2.43
CA SER A 192 32.07 -12.02 -1.57
C SER A 192 32.19 -12.49 -0.11
N LEU A 193 31.49 -11.81 0.81
CA LEU A 193 31.37 -12.28 2.19
C LEU A 193 30.70 -13.66 2.25
N GLU A 194 29.64 -13.88 1.49
CA GLU A 194 28.93 -15.18 1.44
C GLU A 194 29.84 -16.32 0.95
N ASP A 195 30.71 -16.07 -0.03
CA ASP A 195 31.68 -17.07 -0.47
C ASP A 195 32.66 -17.42 0.66
N PHE A 196 33.08 -16.40 1.42
CA PHE A 196 34.01 -16.57 2.52
C PHE A 196 33.36 -17.27 3.72
N GLU A 197 32.10 -16.99 4.01
CA GLU A 197 31.28 -17.70 5.01
C GLU A 197 31.11 -19.18 4.64
N LYS A 198 30.94 -19.50 3.35
CA LYS A 198 30.95 -20.90 2.88
C LYS A 198 32.29 -21.60 3.12
N LEU A 199 33.41 -20.90 2.92
CA LEU A 199 34.75 -21.44 3.23
C LEU A 199 34.92 -21.69 4.73
N ILE A 200 34.50 -20.73 5.57
CA ILE A 200 34.49 -20.87 7.02
C ILE A 200 33.68 -22.10 7.43
N LYS A 201 32.45 -22.25 6.91
CA LYS A 201 31.58 -23.39 7.20
C LYS A 201 32.24 -24.73 6.84
N ASN A 202 32.79 -24.84 5.63
CA ASN A 202 33.47 -26.07 5.18
C ASN A 202 34.73 -26.38 6.00
N SER A 203 35.46 -25.35 6.45
CA SER A 203 36.61 -25.50 7.35
C SER A 203 36.21 -26.06 8.71
N HIS A 204 35.11 -25.58 9.30
CA HIS A 204 34.62 -26.06 10.60
C HIS A 204 34.05 -27.49 10.51
N GLU A 205 33.28 -27.77 9.46
CA GLU A 205 32.67 -29.08 9.24
C GLU A 205 33.66 -30.15 8.76
N LYS A 206 34.92 -29.76 8.46
CA LYS A 206 35.95 -30.63 7.87
C LYS A 206 35.41 -31.41 6.67
N SER A 207 34.77 -30.71 5.75
CA SER A 207 34.15 -31.35 4.59
C SER A 207 35.20 -32.09 3.74
N LYS A 208 34.78 -33.13 3.02
CA LYS A 208 35.68 -33.91 2.15
C LYS A 208 36.46 -33.01 1.18
N LEU A 209 35.78 -32.02 0.61
CA LEU A 209 36.36 -31.02 -0.30
C LEU A 209 37.35 -30.07 0.40
N TRP A 210 37.12 -29.75 1.68
CA TRP A 210 38.08 -29.00 2.47
C TRP A 210 39.34 -29.82 2.72
N GLU A 211 39.20 -31.11 3.02
CA GLU A 211 40.34 -31.97 3.29
C GLU A 211 41.24 -32.20 2.06
N GLU A 212 40.70 -32.09 0.86
CA GLU A 212 41.44 -32.10 -0.42
C GLU A 212 42.35 -30.88 -0.62
N LEU A 213 42.21 -29.81 0.17
CA LEU A 213 43.08 -28.63 0.04
C LEU A 213 44.53 -28.93 0.49
N PRO A 214 45.54 -28.45 -0.25
CA PRO A 214 46.93 -28.51 0.17
C PRO A 214 47.15 -27.86 1.53
N LYS A 215 48.04 -28.45 2.35
CA LYS A 215 48.32 -27.99 3.73
C LYS A 215 48.69 -26.51 3.81
N GLU A 216 49.51 -26.02 2.88
CA GLU A 216 49.91 -24.62 2.82
C GLU A 216 48.75 -23.68 2.47
N CYS A 217 47.86 -24.10 1.57
CA CYS A 217 46.67 -23.32 1.23
C CYS A 217 45.67 -23.30 2.40
N LYS A 218 45.41 -24.45 3.03
CA LYS A 218 44.61 -24.53 4.27
C LYS A 218 45.15 -23.57 5.34
N ASN A 219 46.47 -23.56 5.56
CA ASN A 219 47.10 -22.69 6.54
C ASN A 219 46.88 -21.19 6.24
N LYS A 220 46.98 -20.76 4.98
CA LYS A 220 46.74 -19.36 4.59
C LYS A 220 45.27 -18.98 4.70
N ILE A 221 44.36 -19.86 4.31
CA ILE A 221 42.91 -19.63 4.45
C ILE A 221 42.52 -19.61 5.93
N ASN A 222 43.04 -20.52 6.76
CA ASN A 222 42.79 -20.52 8.21
C ASN A 222 43.27 -19.23 8.86
N LYS A 223 44.46 -18.73 8.51
CA LYS A 223 44.92 -17.42 8.97
C LYS A 223 44.01 -16.29 8.51
N ALA A 224 43.46 -16.35 7.30
CA ALA A 224 42.48 -15.37 6.83
C ALA A 224 41.17 -15.45 7.63
N ILE A 225 40.74 -16.65 8.00
CA ILE A 225 39.57 -16.91 8.85
C ILE A 225 39.81 -16.37 10.27
N GLU A 226 40.98 -16.59 10.87
CA GLU A 226 41.36 -16.01 12.16
C GLU A 226 41.29 -14.48 12.13
N VAL A 227 41.87 -13.85 11.11
CA VAL A 227 41.81 -12.38 10.94
C VAL A 227 40.37 -11.91 10.70
N HIS A 228 39.54 -12.70 10.04
CA HIS A 228 38.11 -12.40 9.88
C HIS A 228 37.39 -12.38 11.23
N TYR A 229 37.63 -13.37 12.09
CA TYR A 229 37.07 -13.38 13.45
C TYR A 229 37.62 -12.25 14.32
N GLU A 230 38.91 -11.95 14.22
CA GLU A 230 39.53 -10.80 14.90
C GLU A 230 38.85 -9.49 14.47
N LEU A 231 38.58 -9.33 13.18
CA LEU A 231 37.87 -8.18 12.61
C LEU A 231 36.43 -8.11 13.13
N GLU A 232 35.70 -9.22 13.14
CA GLU A 232 34.33 -9.27 13.66
C GLU A 232 34.27 -8.90 15.15
N GLN A 233 35.13 -9.51 15.98
CA GLN A 233 35.19 -9.22 17.41
C GLN A 233 35.55 -7.75 17.67
N TYR A 234 36.55 -7.23 16.96
CA TYR A 234 36.91 -5.81 17.04
C TYR A 234 35.73 -4.88 16.73
N LEU A 235 34.96 -5.18 15.67
CA LEU A 235 33.76 -4.41 15.32
C LEU A 235 32.70 -4.49 16.41
N ARG A 236 32.41 -5.68 16.95
CA ARG A 236 31.43 -5.88 18.01
C ARG A 236 31.81 -5.15 19.30
N GLU A 237 33.07 -5.22 19.71
CA GLU A 237 33.60 -4.49 20.86
C GLU A 237 33.48 -2.99 20.66
N ARG A 238 33.92 -2.47 19.51
CA ARG A 238 33.79 -1.04 19.17
C ARG A 238 32.34 -0.57 19.23
N TRP A 239 31.39 -1.37 18.76
CA TRP A 239 29.97 -1.01 18.80
C TRP A 239 29.41 -0.95 20.23
N ARG A 240 29.82 -1.86 21.12
CA ARG A 240 29.38 -1.84 22.53
C ARG A 240 29.66 -0.51 23.22
N HIS A 241 30.77 0.13 22.89
CA HIS A 241 31.15 1.42 23.48
C HIS A 241 30.33 2.63 22.97
N ILE A 242 29.49 2.46 21.94
CA ILE A 242 28.58 3.52 21.48
C ILE A 242 27.42 3.69 22.46
N ALA A 243 26.96 2.61 23.08
CA ALA A 243 25.75 2.59 23.90
C ALA A 243 25.82 3.51 25.13
N SER A 244 27.03 3.82 25.59
CA SER A 244 27.28 4.73 26.71
C SER A 244 27.40 6.21 26.29
N ASN A 245 27.33 6.54 24.99
CA ASN A 245 27.58 7.87 24.41
C ASN A 245 28.97 8.49 24.77
N SER A 246 29.77 7.80 25.59
CA SER A 246 30.99 8.31 26.21
C SER A 246 32.18 8.39 25.25
N VAL A 247 32.18 7.60 24.17
CA VAL A 247 33.25 7.56 23.15
C VAL A 247 33.19 8.76 22.20
N LEU A 248 32.10 9.50 22.22
CA LEU A 248 31.78 10.56 21.27
C LEU A 248 31.94 11.95 21.91
N GLY A 249 32.90 12.16 22.84
CA GLY A 249 33.23 13.49 23.39
C GLY A 249 33.80 14.49 22.36
N ASP A 250 33.71 15.79 22.69
CA ASP A 250 34.13 17.05 22.02
C ASP A 250 34.13 17.15 20.48
N ASN A 251 33.84 18.34 19.94
CA ASN A 251 33.74 18.64 18.51
C ASN A 251 35.10 18.64 17.76
N THR A 252 36.00 17.73 18.10
CA THR A 252 37.30 17.56 17.44
C THR A 252 37.14 16.89 16.07
N LYS A 253 38.12 17.09 15.19
CA LYS A 253 38.17 16.46 13.86
C LYS A 253 38.18 14.93 13.93
N GLU A 254 38.75 14.37 14.99
CA GLU A 254 38.78 12.92 15.24
C GLU A 254 37.42 12.38 15.67
N SER A 255 36.72 13.09 16.57
CA SER A 255 35.34 12.76 16.98
C SER A 255 34.38 12.72 15.79
N LYS A 256 34.52 13.64 14.82
CA LYS A 256 33.73 13.63 13.58
C LYS A 256 34.02 12.41 12.70
N LYS A 257 35.28 12.02 12.53
CA LYS A 257 35.65 10.80 11.78
C LYS A 257 35.10 9.55 12.47
N LEU A 258 35.19 9.50 13.78
CA LEU A 258 34.67 8.39 14.59
C LEU A 258 33.13 8.31 14.51
N SER A 259 32.43 9.45 14.59
CA SER A 259 30.98 9.55 14.40
C SER A 259 30.56 8.96 13.04
N LYS A 260 31.30 9.27 11.97
CA LYS A 260 31.04 8.70 10.65
C LYS A 260 31.26 7.20 10.61
N PHE A 261 32.33 6.69 11.24
CA PHE A 261 32.60 5.25 11.30
C PHE A 261 31.41 4.45 11.88
N PHE A 262 30.79 5.01 12.93
CA PHE A 262 29.64 4.45 13.64
C PHE A 262 28.26 4.81 13.07
N ARG A 263 28.19 5.43 11.88
CA ARG A 263 26.93 5.74 11.20
C ARG A 263 25.97 4.54 11.21
N LEU A 264 24.71 4.77 11.57
CA LEU A 264 23.66 3.76 11.49
C LEU A 264 23.44 3.38 10.01
N PRO A 265 23.43 2.08 9.66
CA PRO A 265 23.22 1.57 8.30
C PRO A 265 21.74 1.62 7.89
N ILE A 266 21.18 2.83 7.92
CA ILE A 266 19.81 3.13 7.50
C ILE A 266 19.81 3.68 6.07
N ASP A 267 18.78 3.31 5.32
CA ASP A 267 18.52 3.78 3.97
C ASP A 267 17.00 3.88 3.76
N SER A 268 16.57 4.79 2.90
CA SER A 268 15.18 4.95 2.49
C SER A 268 15.15 5.25 1.00
N SER A 269 14.39 4.43 0.26
CA SER A 269 14.09 4.69 -1.15
C SER A 269 13.20 5.93 -1.33
N PHE A 270 12.38 6.25 -0.33
CA PHE A 270 11.46 7.39 -0.36
C PHE A 270 12.16 8.69 0.08
N TYR A 271 12.86 8.69 1.22
CA TYR A 271 13.56 9.86 1.79
C TYR A 271 15.07 9.85 1.46
N HIS A 272 15.42 9.43 0.24
CA HIS A 272 16.82 9.25 -0.15
C HIS A 272 17.63 10.53 0.10
N ASN A 273 18.75 10.41 0.81
CA ASN A 273 19.63 11.51 1.23
C ASN A 273 19.00 12.63 2.08
N TYR A 274 17.76 12.48 2.55
CA TYR A 274 17.14 13.44 3.45
C TYR A 274 17.72 13.35 4.88
N LEU A 275 18.19 14.48 5.42
CA LEU A 275 18.64 14.62 6.81
C LEU A 275 19.54 13.46 7.30
N PHE A 276 19.01 12.57 8.13
CA PHE A 276 19.72 11.46 8.76
C PHE A 276 19.94 10.25 7.82
N PHE A 277 19.23 10.18 6.68
CA PHE A 277 19.49 9.22 5.60
C PHE A 277 20.70 9.61 4.73
N ASN A 278 21.19 10.85 4.79
CA ASN A 278 22.36 11.28 4.03
C ASN A 278 23.63 10.53 4.46
N GLN A 279 24.27 9.84 3.51
CA GLN A 279 25.43 8.98 3.76
C GLN A 279 26.65 9.72 4.33
N SER A 280 26.74 11.04 4.18
CA SER A 280 27.83 11.85 4.73
C SER A 280 27.73 12.11 6.24
N LYS A 281 26.55 11.88 6.84
CA LYS A 281 26.28 12.18 8.26
C LYS A 281 26.72 11.01 9.15
N GLY A 282 27.49 11.31 10.20
CA GLY A 282 27.81 10.34 11.24
C GLY A 282 26.67 10.13 12.22
N ILE A 283 26.85 9.22 13.17
CA ILE A 283 25.80 8.84 14.13
C ILE A 283 25.31 10.01 14.99
N LYS A 284 26.20 10.93 15.40
CA LYS A 284 25.80 12.15 16.12
C LYS A 284 24.95 13.07 15.25
N GLU A 285 25.36 13.25 14.00
CA GLU A 285 24.63 14.10 13.06
C GLU A 285 23.28 13.48 12.70
N GLN A 286 23.17 12.15 12.65
CA GLN A 286 21.90 11.44 12.52
C GLN A 286 20.99 11.69 13.73
N PHE A 287 21.52 11.53 14.95
CA PHE A 287 20.79 11.81 16.19
C PHE A 287 20.30 13.26 16.23
N ASN A 288 21.19 14.24 16.02
CA ASN A 288 20.84 15.65 16.06
C ASN A 288 19.84 16.03 14.95
N ALA A 289 19.97 15.47 13.76
CA ALA A 289 19.02 15.70 12.67
C ALA A 289 17.63 15.15 13.01
N PHE A 290 17.56 13.97 13.63
CA PHE A 290 16.31 13.38 14.07
C PHE A 290 15.71 14.14 15.28
N LYS A 291 16.53 14.55 16.25
CA LYS A 291 16.12 15.44 17.35
C LYS A 291 15.54 16.75 16.83
N ASN A 292 16.18 17.37 15.82
CA ASN A 292 15.69 18.61 15.21
C ASN A 292 14.33 18.43 14.51
N ILE A 293 14.01 17.23 14.02
CA ILE A 293 12.68 16.92 13.48
C ILE A 293 11.63 16.92 14.59
N LEU A 294 11.90 16.22 15.70
CA LEU A 294 11.00 16.15 16.84
C LEU A 294 10.82 17.51 17.53
N ASP A 295 11.89 18.31 17.58
CA ASP A 295 11.89 19.66 18.15
C ASP A 295 11.23 20.70 17.20
N GLY A 296 10.83 20.32 15.99
CA GLY A 296 10.28 21.25 15.00
C GLY A 296 11.27 22.29 14.47
N LYS A 297 12.59 22.07 14.62
CA LYS A 297 13.63 23.05 14.23
C LYS A 297 13.91 23.11 12.73
N VAL A 298 13.38 22.18 11.94
CA VAL A 298 13.49 22.22 10.48
C VAL A 298 12.44 23.18 9.95
N ARG A 299 12.85 24.33 9.43
CA ARG A 299 11.94 25.39 8.95
C ARG A 299 11.58 25.26 7.47
N LYS A 300 12.38 24.53 6.68
CA LYS A 300 12.22 24.42 5.23
C LYS A 300 11.98 22.98 4.83
N ILE A 301 10.96 22.77 4.00
CA ILE A 301 10.72 21.51 3.30
C ILE A 301 11.26 21.63 1.87
N SER A 302 11.96 20.60 1.42
CA SER A 302 12.39 20.42 0.02
C SER A 302 11.73 19.18 -0.59
N LYS A 303 12.03 18.94 -1.88
CA LYS A 303 11.68 17.71 -2.61
C LYS A 303 12.12 16.42 -1.90
N ASP A 304 13.06 16.47 -0.98
CA ASP A 304 13.52 15.29 -0.25
C ASP A 304 12.49 14.79 0.78
N LEU A 305 11.71 15.70 1.38
CA LEU A 305 10.64 15.40 2.33
C LEU A 305 9.25 15.40 1.69
N SER A 306 8.94 16.40 0.86
CA SER A 306 7.67 16.49 0.12
C SER A 306 7.90 16.37 -1.37
N LYS A 307 7.43 15.29 -1.97
CA LYS A 307 7.68 14.99 -3.39
C LYS A 307 6.89 15.89 -4.36
N PHE A 308 5.98 16.72 -3.83
CA PHE A 308 5.26 17.75 -4.58
C PHE A 308 6.12 18.97 -4.92
N LEU A 309 7.17 19.22 -4.14
CA LEU A 309 7.98 20.40 -4.33
C LEU A 309 8.94 20.18 -5.52
N PRO A 310 9.07 21.16 -6.43
CA PRO A 310 10.09 21.12 -7.46
C PRO A 310 11.48 21.09 -6.83
N SER A 311 12.47 20.54 -7.55
CA SER A 311 13.84 20.58 -7.06
C SER A 311 14.39 22.00 -7.16
N ASP A 312 15.02 22.49 -6.09
CA ASP A 312 15.76 23.75 -6.07
C ASP A 312 16.78 23.85 -7.22
N ASN A 313 17.37 22.72 -7.63
CA ASN A 313 18.34 22.67 -8.72
C ASN A 313 17.68 22.76 -10.11
N GLU A 314 16.48 22.22 -10.28
CA GLU A 314 15.74 22.34 -11.56
C GLU A 314 15.10 23.72 -11.71
N PHE A 315 14.68 24.35 -10.60
CA PHE A 315 13.90 25.58 -10.63
C PHE A 315 14.36 26.62 -9.60
N PRO A 316 15.64 27.05 -9.62
CA PRO A 316 16.22 27.91 -8.58
C PRO A 316 15.51 29.28 -8.41
N ASN A 317 14.76 29.71 -9.42
CA ASN A 317 14.06 31.00 -9.45
C ASN A 317 12.58 30.92 -9.01
N ILE A 318 12.06 29.75 -8.63
CA ILE A 318 10.67 29.60 -8.17
C ILE A 318 10.62 29.74 -6.65
N LEU A 319 9.84 30.72 -6.17
CA LEU A 319 9.62 31.03 -4.74
C LEU A 319 9.16 29.82 -3.90
N TYR A 320 8.54 28.82 -4.51
CA TYR A 320 8.02 27.61 -3.86
C TYR A 320 8.97 26.41 -3.83
N THR A 321 10.24 26.56 -4.25
CA THR A 321 11.24 25.47 -4.14
C THR A 321 11.61 25.18 -2.69
N THR A 322 11.74 26.23 -1.86
CA THR A 322 11.88 26.09 -0.41
C THR A 322 10.68 26.70 0.31
N PHE A 323 9.77 25.83 0.74
CA PHE A 323 8.59 26.24 1.48
C PHE A 323 8.90 26.34 2.98
N ASP A 324 8.71 27.52 3.56
CA ASP A 324 8.81 27.73 5.01
C ASP A 324 7.56 27.17 5.68
N ILE A 325 7.76 26.23 6.62
CA ILE A 325 6.68 25.54 7.32
C ILE A 325 6.41 26.08 8.72
N SER A 326 7.05 27.18 9.13
CA SER A 326 6.90 27.71 10.49
C SER A 326 5.42 27.89 10.88
N GLN A 327 4.60 28.44 9.98
CA GLN A 327 3.15 28.61 10.20
C GLN A 327 2.39 27.27 10.28
N LEU A 328 2.77 26.28 9.47
CA LEU A 328 2.15 24.95 9.53
C LEU A 328 2.52 24.21 10.82
N GLN A 329 3.73 24.42 11.34
CA GLN A 329 4.19 23.81 12.59
C GLN A 329 3.48 24.39 13.82
N GLU A 330 3.04 25.65 13.76
CA GLU A 330 2.19 26.25 14.80
C GLU A 330 0.80 25.60 14.84
N GLN A 331 0.26 25.22 13.67
CA GLN A 331 -1.07 24.60 13.56
C GLN A 331 -1.04 23.09 13.75
N ILE A 332 0.06 22.43 13.42
CA ILE A 332 0.22 20.98 13.46
C ILE A 332 1.46 20.65 14.29
N PRO A 333 1.30 20.52 15.62
CA PRO A 333 2.37 20.07 16.49
C PRO A 333 2.92 18.73 15.99
N ASN A 334 4.24 18.61 15.92
CA ASN A 334 4.95 17.43 15.41
C ASN A 334 4.78 17.12 13.90
N LEU A 335 4.39 18.10 13.07
CA LEU A 335 4.26 17.98 11.61
C LEU A 335 5.36 17.13 10.95
N LEU A 336 6.63 17.39 11.29
CA LEU A 336 7.77 16.71 10.68
C LEU A 336 7.86 15.22 11.05
N ALA A 337 7.37 14.83 12.23
CA ALA A 337 7.27 13.43 12.63
C ALA A 337 6.27 12.68 11.74
N TYR A 338 5.14 13.33 11.40
CA TYR A 338 4.16 12.77 10.46
C TYR A 338 4.72 12.71 9.04
N LEU A 339 5.41 13.75 8.58
CA LEU A 339 5.94 13.80 7.22
C LEU A 339 7.00 12.73 6.93
N ILE A 340 7.78 12.29 7.93
CA ILE A 340 8.71 11.17 7.74
C ILE A 340 8.01 9.80 7.75
N CYS A 341 6.71 9.76 8.05
CA CYS A 341 5.88 8.55 8.10
C CYS A 341 4.99 8.34 6.86
N VAL A 342 4.99 9.23 5.88
CA VAL A 342 4.13 9.10 4.67
C VAL A 342 4.29 7.73 4.00
N ASP A 343 5.52 7.25 3.83
CA ASP A 343 5.80 5.94 3.22
C ASP A 343 5.20 4.75 4.00
N VAL A 344 5.03 4.88 5.33
CA VAL A 344 4.40 3.90 6.22
C VAL A 344 2.87 4.02 6.21
N GLY A 345 2.33 5.18 5.83
CA GLY A 345 0.90 5.40 5.63
C GLY A 345 0.33 4.61 4.46
N MET A 346 1.18 4.22 3.50
CA MET A 346 0.76 3.58 2.26
C MET A 346 0.84 2.05 2.33
N ILE A 347 -0.08 1.38 1.64
CA ILE A 347 -0.20 -0.07 1.56
C ILE A 347 0.60 -0.61 0.38
N ASP A 348 1.47 -1.59 0.64
CA ASP A 348 2.22 -2.28 -0.41
C ASP A 348 1.36 -3.31 -1.16
N VAL A 349 1.19 -3.08 -2.46
CA VAL A 349 0.45 -3.95 -3.37
C VAL A 349 1.40 -4.60 -4.38
N ASN A 350 1.75 -5.86 -4.13
CA ASN A 350 2.63 -6.66 -4.98
C ASN A 350 1.90 -7.25 -6.21
N TYR A 351 1.11 -6.46 -6.91
CA TYR A 351 0.32 -6.90 -8.06
C TYR A 351 0.54 -5.97 -9.27
N HIS A 352 0.87 -6.51 -10.46
CA HIS A 352 1.03 -5.80 -11.75
C HIS A 352 1.54 -4.34 -11.65
N ASN A 353 2.75 -4.12 -11.12
CA ASN A 353 3.34 -2.78 -11.01
C ASN A 353 2.46 -1.74 -10.28
N ALA A 354 1.47 -2.18 -9.48
CA ALA A 354 0.56 -1.28 -8.77
C ALA A 354 1.28 -0.45 -7.71
N GLY A 355 2.32 -1.00 -7.08
CA GLY A 355 3.20 -0.27 -6.18
C GLY A 355 2.56 -0.03 -4.81
N LYS A 356 2.63 1.21 -4.32
CA LYS A 356 2.04 1.62 -3.04
C LYS A 356 0.71 2.33 -3.29
N ILE A 357 -0.32 1.97 -2.54
CA ILE A 357 -1.63 2.64 -2.60
C ILE A 357 -2.00 3.26 -1.26
N LEU A 358 -2.82 4.31 -1.29
CA LEU A 358 -3.43 4.91 -0.11
C LEU A 358 -4.88 5.25 -0.45
N PHE A 359 -5.81 4.81 0.38
CA PHE A 359 -7.14 5.39 0.41
C PHE A 359 -7.12 6.62 1.31
N TYR A 360 -7.69 7.73 0.86
CA TYR A 360 -7.79 8.96 1.64
C TYR A 360 -9.25 9.39 1.74
N SER A 361 -9.65 9.82 2.94
CA SER A 361 -10.88 10.52 3.25
C SER A 361 -10.54 11.60 4.28
N PRO A 362 -11.25 12.75 4.33
CA PRO A 362 -10.97 13.81 5.31
C PRO A 362 -11.19 13.38 6.77
N ASP A 363 -11.93 12.30 7.00
CA ASP A 363 -12.16 11.75 8.33
C ASP A 363 -11.08 10.72 8.69
N LEU A 364 -10.30 10.99 9.76
CA LEU A 364 -9.19 10.15 10.20
C LEU A 364 -9.65 8.73 10.54
N GLU A 365 -10.74 8.60 11.29
CA GLU A 365 -11.21 7.30 11.78
C GLU A 365 -11.71 6.42 10.63
N PHE A 366 -12.50 6.98 9.72
CA PHE A 366 -12.95 6.29 8.51
C PHE A 366 -11.79 5.94 7.59
N CYS A 367 -10.84 6.85 7.40
CA CYS A 367 -9.66 6.61 6.59
C CYS A 367 -8.80 5.48 7.19
N TYR A 368 -8.56 5.52 8.49
CA TYR A 368 -7.82 4.51 9.23
C TYR A 368 -8.44 3.12 9.08
N GLU A 369 -9.72 2.96 9.43
CA GLU A 369 -10.41 1.67 9.34
C GLU A 369 -10.49 1.12 7.91
N THR A 370 -10.75 1.99 6.93
CA THR A 370 -10.78 1.58 5.52
C THR A 370 -9.41 1.08 5.06
N ASN A 371 -8.33 1.79 5.40
CA ASN A 371 -6.97 1.34 5.05
C ASN A 371 -6.54 0.08 5.80
N ARG A 372 -6.99 -0.09 7.06
CA ARG A 372 -6.77 -1.32 7.83
C ARG A 372 -7.39 -2.53 7.15
N LYS A 373 -8.68 -2.47 6.80
CA LYS A 373 -9.37 -3.52 6.02
C LYS A 373 -8.72 -3.77 4.66
N LEU A 374 -8.36 -2.70 3.94
CA LEU A 374 -7.64 -2.82 2.68
C LEU A 374 -6.32 -3.57 2.83
N ARG A 375 -5.56 -3.33 3.90
CA ARG A 375 -4.29 -4.03 4.17
C ARG A 375 -4.53 -5.51 4.42
N GLU A 376 -5.56 -5.85 5.18
CA GLU A 376 -5.94 -7.25 5.46
C GLU A 376 -6.37 -7.99 4.19
N TRP A 377 -7.25 -7.39 3.40
CA TRP A 377 -7.74 -8.03 2.17
C TRP A 377 -6.68 -8.07 1.08
N THR A 378 -5.78 -7.08 1.01
CA THR A 378 -4.66 -7.15 0.06
C THR A 378 -3.67 -8.25 0.44
N LYS A 379 -3.53 -8.59 1.73
CA LYS A 379 -2.74 -9.75 2.16
C LYS A 379 -3.38 -11.07 1.69
N SER A 380 -4.69 -11.25 1.85
CA SER A 380 -5.39 -12.46 1.39
C SER A 380 -5.44 -12.59 -0.14
N LEU A 381 -5.34 -11.47 -0.87
CA LEU A 381 -5.36 -11.45 -2.34
C LEU A 381 -4.04 -11.82 -3.03
N ARG A 382 -2.93 -11.95 -2.29
CA ARG A 382 -1.63 -12.39 -2.84
C ARG A 382 -1.69 -13.76 -3.52
N GLU A 383 -2.79 -14.48 -3.37
CA GLU A 383 -3.04 -15.81 -3.94
C GLU A 383 -3.89 -15.79 -5.23
N SER A 384 -4.38 -14.63 -5.70
CA SER A 384 -5.28 -14.55 -6.88
C SER A 384 -4.86 -13.51 -7.93
N ASN A 385 -4.79 -13.95 -9.20
CA ASN A 385 -4.06 -13.27 -10.29
C ASN A 385 -4.80 -12.13 -11.03
N ASN A 386 -5.70 -11.34 -10.42
CA ASN A 386 -6.59 -10.43 -11.18
C ASN A 386 -6.51 -8.91 -10.86
N SER A 387 -6.37 -8.07 -11.89
CA SER A 387 -6.01 -6.63 -11.79
C SER A 387 -7.20 -5.70 -11.61
N ARG A 388 -8.38 -6.16 -12.04
CA ARG A 388 -9.67 -5.48 -11.82
C ARG A 388 -10.14 -5.56 -10.36
N PHE A 389 -9.33 -6.14 -9.47
CA PHE A 389 -9.68 -6.43 -8.09
C PHE A 389 -9.32 -5.29 -7.12
N ILE A 390 -8.23 -4.53 -7.29
CA ILE A 390 -7.86 -3.49 -6.29
C ILE A 390 -8.94 -2.42 -6.13
N PHE A 391 -9.47 -1.90 -7.23
CA PHE A 391 -10.60 -0.97 -7.20
C PHE A 391 -11.83 -1.61 -6.54
N LYS A 392 -12.14 -2.86 -6.89
CA LYS A 392 -13.27 -3.61 -6.31
C LYS A 392 -13.11 -3.83 -4.80
N VAL A 393 -11.90 -4.16 -4.35
CA VAL A 393 -11.53 -4.41 -2.95
C VAL A 393 -11.54 -3.11 -2.15
N THR A 394 -11.01 -2.03 -2.73
CA THR A 394 -11.13 -0.67 -2.18
C THR A 394 -12.59 -0.31 -1.97
N TRP A 395 -13.43 -0.55 -2.97
CA TRP A 395 -14.86 -0.29 -2.85
C TRP A 395 -15.57 -1.19 -1.87
N TRP A 396 -15.22 -2.47 -1.81
CA TRP A 396 -15.74 -3.34 -0.77
C TRP A 396 -15.38 -2.81 0.62
N ALA A 397 -14.17 -2.28 0.81
CA ALA A 397 -13.72 -1.82 2.13
C ALA A 397 -14.49 -0.56 2.51
N ILE A 398 -14.65 0.37 1.57
CA ILE A 398 -15.47 1.57 1.73
C ILE A 398 -16.92 1.20 2.05
N ILE A 399 -17.56 0.31 1.26
CA ILE A 399 -18.97 -0.07 1.44
C ILE A 399 -19.18 -0.78 2.78
N ASP A 400 -18.27 -1.67 3.16
CA ASP A 400 -18.33 -2.39 4.41
C ASP A 400 -18.24 -1.40 5.59
N MET A 401 -17.27 -0.48 5.55
CA MET A 401 -17.15 0.59 6.54
C MET A 401 -18.37 1.51 6.60
N MET A 402 -18.95 1.89 5.45
CA MET A 402 -20.19 2.68 5.41
C MET A 402 -21.35 1.97 6.10
N THR A 403 -21.43 0.66 5.92
CA THR A 403 -22.51 -0.19 6.44
C THR A 403 -22.39 -0.34 7.94
N GLU A 404 -21.19 -0.71 8.41
CA GLU A 404 -20.89 -0.87 9.84
C GLU A 404 -21.12 0.43 10.61
N LYS A 405 -20.67 1.56 10.05
CA LYS A 405 -20.82 2.88 10.69
C LYS A 405 -22.17 3.55 10.42
N LYS A 406 -23.12 2.88 9.76
CA LYS A 406 -24.49 3.37 9.44
C LYS A 406 -24.53 4.84 9.01
N SER A 407 -23.58 5.22 8.17
CA SER A 407 -22.98 6.55 8.25
C SER A 407 -23.85 7.65 7.59
N SER A 408 -24.08 8.78 8.26
CA SER A 408 -24.86 9.95 7.80
C SER A 408 -24.16 10.88 6.80
N TYR A 409 -23.04 10.43 6.22
CA TYR A 409 -22.07 11.27 5.53
C TYR A 409 -22.34 11.43 4.03
N SER A 410 -21.99 12.58 3.48
CA SER A 410 -21.65 12.69 2.05
C SER A 410 -20.21 12.21 1.91
N LEU A 411 -20.01 11.11 1.19
CA LEU A 411 -18.67 10.58 0.88
C LEU A 411 -18.06 11.36 -0.27
N GLU A 412 -17.73 12.61 0.02
CA GLU A 412 -17.08 13.55 -0.88
C GLU A 412 -15.60 13.67 -0.49
N ASN A 413 -14.76 14.03 -1.46
CA ASN A 413 -13.31 14.21 -1.22
C ASN A 413 -12.57 12.95 -0.78
N MET A 414 -12.99 11.77 -1.24
CA MET A 414 -12.17 10.57 -1.09
C MET A 414 -11.31 10.32 -2.32
N TYR A 415 -10.12 9.75 -2.12
CA TYR A 415 -9.14 9.55 -3.18
C TYR A 415 -8.46 8.19 -3.01
N LEU A 416 -8.21 7.51 -4.13
CA LEU A 416 -7.26 6.41 -4.19
C LEU A 416 -5.99 6.90 -4.87
N ILE A 417 -4.89 6.87 -4.14
CA ILE A 417 -3.60 7.43 -4.55
C ILE A 417 -2.62 6.27 -4.78
N GLN A 418 -1.92 6.29 -5.91
CA GLN A 418 -1.00 5.23 -6.32
C GLN A 418 0.40 5.77 -6.63
N LEU A 419 1.46 5.07 -6.20
CA LEU A 419 2.87 5.33 -6.52
C LEU A 419 3.48 4.25 -7.42
N TYR A 420 4.28 4.63 -8.42
CA TYR A 420 4.95 3.71 -9.35
C TYR A 420 6.07 2.86 -8.71
N ARG A 421 6.25 1.63 -9.24
CA ARG A 421 7.40 0.73 -8.99
C ARG A 421 8.00 0.18 -10.30
N ASP A 422 9.27 -0.20 -10.29
CA ASP A 422 9.94 -0.96 -11.36
C ASP A 422 9.59 -2.45 -11.26
N GLU A 423 9.95 -3.16 -12.31
CA GLU A 423 9.84 -4.62 -12.46
C GLU A 423 10.59 -5.39 -11.36
N LYS A 424 11.45 -4.75 -10.56
CA LYS A 424 12.18 -5.34 -9.43
C LYS A 424 11.60 -4.93 -8.07
N GLY A 425 10.44 -4.29 -8.06
CA GLY A 425 9.74 -3.84 -6.86
C GLY A 425 10.38 -2.62 -6.19
N ARG A 426 11.28 -1.90 -6.87
CA ARG A 426 11.90 -0.66 -6.35
C ARG A 426 11.13 0.54 -6.90
N ILE A 427 11.04 1.61 -6.11
CA ILE A 427 10.44 2.86 -6.59
C ILE A 427 11.36 3.40 -7.70
N ILE A 428 10.88 3.46 -8.94
CA ILE A 428 11.70 3.91 -10.08
C ILE A 428 11.93 5.42 -9.94
N ASN A 429 13.16 5.83 -10.22
CA ASN A 429 13.63 7.18 -10.39
C ASN A 429 12.51 8.20 -10.70
N ASN A 430 12.43 9.22 -9.84
CA ASN A 430 11.49 10.35 -9.85
C ASN A 430 10.08 10.15 -9.30
N GLN A 431 9.84 9.16 -8.42
CA GLN A 431 8.83 9.24 -7.34
C GLN A 431 7.48 9.88 -7.73
N ALA A 432 7.02 9.63 -8.96
CA ALA A 432 5.89 10.32 -9.54
C ALA A 432 4.63 9.54 -9.17
N PHE A 433 3.61 10.25 -8.69
CA PHE A 433 2.28 9.69 -8.53
C PHE A 433 1.84 9.07 -9.84
N ALA A 434 1.50 7.79 -9.79
CA ALA A 434 1.12 7.04 -10.97
C ALA A 434 -0.30 7.40 -11.41
N LYS A 435 -1.19 7.47 -10.42
CA LYS A 435 -2.59 7.72 -10.63
C LYS A 435 -3.21 8.22 -9.32
N VAL A 436 -4.04 9.24 -9.43
CA VAL A 436 -4.97 9.64 -8.37
C VAL A 436 -6.37 9.46 -8.95
N GLU A 437 -7.18 8.62 -8.32
CA GLU A 437 -8.57 8.41 -8.70
C GLU A 437 -9.46 9.06 -7.63
N TYR A 438 -10.23 10.06 -8.04
CA TYR A 438 -11.25 10.65 -7.18
C TYR A 438 -12.40 9.65 -7.00
N ILE A 439 -12.79 9.45 -5.75
CA ILE A 439 -13.85 8.56 -5.31
C ILE A 439 -14.89 9.42 -4.59
N GLY A 440 -15.90 9.89 -5.33
CA GLY A 440 -17.01 10.65 -4.75
C GLY A 440 -18.33 9.90 -4.88
N ILE A 441 -19.03 9.68 -3.76
CA ILE A 441 -20.42 9.23 -3.76
C ILE A 441 -21.29 10.37 -3.24
N PRO A 442 -22.15 10.95 -4.09
CA PRO A 442 -23.13 11.93 -3.65
C PRO A 442 -24.04 11.32 -2.59
N LYS A 443 -24.44 12.10 -1.59
CA LYS A 443 -25.28 11.63 -0.46
C LYS A 443 -26.49 10.79 -0.90
N LEU A 444 -27.12 11.17 -2.01
CA LEU A 444 -28.24 10.44 -2.61
C LEU A 444 -27.87 9.01 -3.06
N HIS A 445 -26.72 8.84 -3.70
CA HIS A 445 -26.23 7.52 -4.12
C HIS A 445 -25.77 6.70 -2.90
N ALA A 446 -25.15 7.35 -1.91
CA ALA A 446 -24.73 6.69 -0.67
C ALA A 446 -25.93 6.11 0.09
N SER A 447 -27.03 6.86 0.21
CA SER A 447 -28.26 6.36 0.85
C SER A 447 -28.86 5.16 0.12
N ILE A 448 -28.80 5.11 -1.21
CA ILE A 448 -29.24 3.93 -1.99
C ILE A 448 -28.35 2.71 -1.71
N LEU A 449 -27.05 2.89 -1.48
CA LEU A 449 -26.09 1.81 -1.18
C LEU A 449 -26.18 1.25 0.24
N LEU A 450 -26.68 2.04 1.18
CA LEU A 450 -26.86 1.60 2.56
C LEU A 450 -28.01 0.59 2.70
N ASP A 451 -28.90 0.49 1.70
CA ASP A 451 -29.95 -0.52 1.68
C ASP A 451 -29.42 -1.88 1.20
N ASP A 452 -29.52 -2.90 2.06
CA ASP A 452 -28.98 -4.23 1.80
C ASP A 452 -29.57 -4.88 0.54
N GLN A 453 -30.90 -4.79 0.37
CA GLN A 453 -31.59 -5.45 -0.75
C GLN A 453 -31.18 -4.86 -2.10
N ILE A 454 -31.04 -3.53 -2.16
CA ILE A 454 -30.60 -2.82 -3.36
C ILE A 454 -29.11 -3.13 -3.62
N ARG A 455 -28.26 -3.04 -2.59
CA ARG A 455 -26.83 -3.28 -2.70
C ARG A 455 -26.50 -4.69 -3.18
N GLU A 456 -27.13 -5.70 -2.61
CA GLU A 456 -26.97 -7.10 -3.02
C GLU A 456 -27.34 -7.29 -4.49
N ALA A 457 -28.47 -6.71 -4.93
CA ALA A 457 -28.89 -6.77 -6.32
C ALA A 457 -27.88 -6.10 -7.25
N LEU A 458 -27.34 -4.93 -6.88
CA LEU A 458 -26.32 -4.23 -7.64
C LEU A 458 -24.97 -4.95 -7.63
N ASN A 459 -24.65 -5.74 -6.61
CA ASN A 459 -23.39 -6.49 -6.52
C ASN A 459 -23.34 -7.71 -7.46
N THR A 460 -23.95 -7.59 -8.64
CA THR A 460 -24.02 -8.61 -9.68
C THR A 460 -23.14 -8.18 -10.87
N SER A 461 -22.50 -9.15 -11.54
CA SER A 461 -21.84 -8.92 -12.83
C SER A 461 -22.76 -9.32 -13.98
N LEU A 462 -22.94 -8.43 -14.94
CA LEU A 462 -23.77 -8.64 -16.12
C LEU A 462 -22.92 -8.94 -17.34
N SER A 463 -23.29 -9.96 -18.11
CA SER A 463 -22.63 -10.27 -19.38
C SER A 463 -23.08 -9.30 -20.47
N VAL A 464 -22.12 -8.57 -21.05
CA VAL A 464 -22.31 -7.60 -22.12
C VAL A 464 -21.23 -7.79 -23.19
N ASN A 465 -21.62 -8.22 -24.40
CA ASN A 465 -20.75 -8.39 -25.57
C ASN A 465 -19.52 -9.26 -25.27
N GLY A 466 -19.70 -10.38 -24.56
CA GLY A 466 -18.60 -11.27 -24.16
C GLY A 466 -17.74 -10.78 -22.98
N SER A 467 -18.09 -9.64 -22.37
CA SER A 467 -17.40 -9.11 -21.18
C SER A 467 -18.34 -9.03 -19.97
N ASN A 468 -17.86 -9.43 -18.79
CA ASN A 468 -18.61 -9.27 -17.55
C ASN A 468 -18.37 -7.87 -16.96
N ILE A 469 -19.45 -7.10 -16.78
CA ILE A 469 -19.43 -5.75 -16.22
C ILE A 469 -20.08 -5.77 -14.84
N TRP A 470 -19.36 -5.31 -13.82
CA TRP A 470 -19.87 -5.18 -12.45
C TRP A 470 -20.85 -4.01 -12.35
N LEU A 471 -22.11 -4.30 -12.04
CA LEU A 471 -23.20 -3.33 -12.05
C LEU A 471 -23.03 -2.26 -10.95
N LEU A 472 -22.70 -2.68 -9.73
CA LEU A 472 -22.38 -1.77 -8.62
C LEU A 472 -21.21 -0.84 -8.98
N GLY A 473 -20.15 -1.37 -9.61
CA GLY A 473 -19.04 -0.55 -10.09
C GLY A 473 -19.43 0.51 -11.14
N ARG A 474 -20.50 0.26 -11.91
CA ARG A 474 -21.05 1.25 -12.85
C ARG A 474 -21.83 2.33 -12.12
N PHE A 475 -22.64 1.93 -11.14
CA PHE A 475 -23.40 2.83 -10.28
C PHE A 475 -22.50 3.77 -9.47
N LEU A 476 -21.43 3.23 -8.86
CA LEU A 476 -20.44 3.98 -8.10
C LEU A 476 -19.69 5.02 -8.94
N ARG A 477 -19.57 4.80 -10.25
CA ARG A 477 -19.00 5.78 -11.20
C ARG A 477 -20.01 6.83 -11.67
N GLN A 478 -21.20 6.87 -11.07
CA GLN A 478 -22.30 7.78 -11.39
C GLN A 478 -22.70 7.74 -12.88
N LYS A 479 -22.56 6.56 -13.51
CA LYS A 479 -22.96 6.36 -14.91
C LYS A 479 -24.34 5.70 -14.94
N PRO A 480 -25.23 6.10 -15.86
CA PRO A 480 -26.56 5.51 -15.96
C PRO A 480 -26.47 4.00 -16.19
N LEU A 481 -27.35 3.27 -15.53
CA LEU A 481 -27.44 1.81 -15.58
C LEU A 481 -28.28 1.33 -16.76
N TYR A 482 -29.29 2.09 -17.20
CA TYR A 482 -30.19 1.76 -18.31
C TYR A 482 -29.45 1.30 -19.58
N PRO A 483 -28.42 2.01 -20.11
CA PRO A 483 -27.72 1.56 -21.31
C PRO A 483 -27.00 0.22 -21.12
N LEU A 484 -26.59 -0.11 -19.89
CA LEU A 484 -25.97 -1.39 -19.57
C LEU A 484 -27.02 -2.50 -19.55
N ILE A 485 -28.17 -2.26 -18.91
CA ILE A 485 -29.29 -3.21 -18.88
C ILE A 485 -29.83 -3.46 -20.28
N LEU A 486 -30.01 -2.43 -21.10
CA LEU A 486 -30.45 -2.56 -22.48
C LEU A 486 -29.52 -3.48 -23.29
N LYS A 487 -28.19 -3.35 -23.12
CA LYS A 487 -27.22 -4.24 -23.78
C LYS A 487 -27.24 -5.66 -23.20
N HIS A 488 -27.39 -5.81 -21.89
CA HIS A 488 -27.50 -7.12 -21.24
C HIS A 488 -28.74 -7.88 -21.74
N VAL A 489 -29.90 -7.22 -21.77
CA VAL A 489 -31.16 -7.77 -22.30
C VAL A 489 -31.03 -8.12 -23.78
N ARG A 490 -30.37 -7.28 -24.59
CA ARG A 490 -30.09 -7.59 -26.01
C ARG A 490 -29.36 -8.92 -26.17
N ASN A 491 -28.34 -9.16 -25.34
CA ASN A 491 -27.55 -10.39 -25.42
C ASN A 491 -28.36 -11.59 -24.88
N GLY A 492 -29.14 -11.40 -23.82
CA GLY A 492 -30.07 -12.43 -23.35
C GLY A 492 -31.09 -12.85 -24.41
N ILE A 493 -31.64 -11.88 -25.16
CA ILE A 493 -32.59 -12.14 -26.24
C ILE A 493 -31.93 -12.83 -27.45
N LYS A 494 -30.71 -12.41 -27.83
CA LYS A 494 -30.00 -12.94 -29.01
C LYS A 494 -29.35 -14.30 -28.78
N ASP A 495 -28.68 -14.45 -27.65
CA ASP A 495 -27.79 -15.58 -27.37
C ASP A 495 -28.43 -16.59 -26.40
N SER A 496 -29.72 -16.42 -26.09
CA SER A 496 -30.46 -17.20 -25.07
C SER A 496 -29.78 -17.25 -23.69
N GLY A 497 -28.99 -16.22 -23.36
CA GLY A 497 -28.27 -16.13 -22.09
C GLY A 497 -29.18 -15.77 -20.90
N PRO A 498 -28.81 -16.13 -19.66
CA PRO A 498 -29.61 -15.82 -18.49
C PRO A 498 -29.66 -14.32 -18.24
N ILE A 499 -30.88 -13.77 -18.13
CA ILE A 499 -31.11 -12.39 -17.73
C ILE A 499 -31.23 -12.33 -16.20
N ARG A 500 -30.37 -11.54 -15.57
CA ARG A 500 -30.38 -11.34 -14.11
C ARG A 500 -31.54 -10.43 -13.73
N TRP A 501 -32.69 -11.03 -13.45
CA TRP A 501 -33.97 -10.34 -13.26
C TRP A 501 -33.92 -9.28 -12.15
N ARG A 502 -33.64 -9.71 -10.91
CA ARG A 502 -33.62 -8.81 -9.74
C ARG A 502 -32.63 -7.67 -9.92
N ALA A 503 -31.41 -7.96 -10.38
CA ALA A 503 -30.39 -6.95 -10.64
C ALA A 503 -30.81 -5.95 -11.73
N SER A 504 -31.44 -6.43 -12.81
CA SER A 504 -31.91 -5.58 -13.91
C SER A 504 -33.04 -4.66 -13.48
N LEU A 505 -34.03 -5.16 -12.73
CA LEU A 505 -35.15 -4.34 -12.27
C LEU A 505 -34.72 -3.29 -11.24
N TYR A 506 -33.88 -3.65 -10.27
CA TYR A 506 -33.35 -2.65 -9.32
C TYR A 506 -32.53 -1.58 -10.04
N ALA A 507 -31.71 -1.94 -11.03
CA ALA A 507 -30.96 -0.97 -11.83
C ALA A 507 -31.88 0.03 -12.58
N LEU A 508 -32.97 -0.46 -13.18
CA LEU A 508 -33.94 0.38 -13.87
C LEU A 508 -34.73 1.27 -12.90
N ALA A 509 -35.13 0.73 -11.74
CA ALA A 509 -35.81 1.49 -10.70
C ALA A 509 -34.95 2.63 -10.14
N ILE A 510 -33.65 2.39 -9.94
CA ILE A 510 -32.69 3.40 -9.51
C ILE A 510 -32.57 4.52 -10.52
N ASP A 511 -32.31 4.21 -11.80
CA ASP A 511 -32.18 5.22 -12.86
C ASP A 511 -33.47 6.04 -13.03
N ALA A 512 -34.64 5.39 -12.96
CA ALA A 512 -35.93 6.06 -13.02
C ALA A 512 -36.12 7.04 -11.84
N LYS A 513 -35.80 6.59 -10.62
CA LYS A 513 -35.97 7.42 -9.41
C LYS A 513 -34.98 8.59 -9.39
N LEU A 514 -33.72 8.35 -9.71
CA LEU A 514 -32.70 9.40 -9.76
C LEU A 514 -33.05 10.49 -10.80
N ARG A 515 -33.64 10.12 -11.94
CA ARG A 515 -34.15 11.08 -12.93
C ARG A 515 -35.28 11.94 -12.38
N SER A 516 -36.25 11.34 -11.71
CA SER A 516 -37.41 12.06 -11.14
C SER A 516 -37.04 13.11 -10.09
N ILE A 517 -35.97 12.87 -9.31
CA ILE A 517 -35.54 13.77 -8.22
C ILE A 517 -34.89 15.06 -8.76
N GLY A 518 -34.39 15.05 -10.00
CA GLY A 518 -33.66 16.17 -10.61
C GLY A 518 -34.49 17.43 -10.86
N ARG A 519 -35.82 17.36 -10.76
CA ARG A 519 -36.73 18.48 -11.09
C ARG A 519 -37.56 19.03 -9.92
N ASP A 520 -37.49 18.43 -8.72
CA ASP A 520 -38.16 19.00 -7.55
C ASP A 520 -37.48 20.32 -7.16
N SER A 521 -38.20 21.41 -7.39
CA SER A 521 -37.70 22.79 -7.53
C SER A 521 -37.43 23.54 -6.22
N GLY A 522 -37.67 22.91 -5.07
CA GLY A 522 -37.38 23.52 -3.76
C GLY A 522 -35.94 23.30 -3.34
N LEU A 523 -35.00 24.14 -3.79
CA LEU A 523 -33.68 24.25 -3.16
C LEU A 523 -33.87 24.62 -1.67
N PHE A 524 -33.23 23.90 -0.76
CA PHE A 524 -33.28 24.13 0.70
C PHE A 524 -34.66 23.98 1.40
N GLY A 525 -35.66 23.36 0.76
CA GLY A 525 -36.90 22.96 1.47
C GLY A 525 -36.73 21.67 2.28
N ASN A 526 -37.69 21.32 3.15
CA ASN A 526 -37.70 20.01 3.86
C ASN A 526 -37.57 18.85 2.87
N PHE A 527 -38.20 19.00 1.70
CA PHE A 527 -38.09 18.05 0.59
C PHE A 527 -36.64 17.83 0.13
N PHE A 528 -35.78 18.87 0.14
CA PHE A 528 -34.36 18.79 -0.23
C PHE A 528 -33.54 17.97 0.77
N PHE A 529 -33.78 18.14 2.07
CA PHE A 529 -33.05 17.42 3.12
C PHE A 529 -33.51 15.96 3.28
N GLU A 530 -34.78 15.67 2.97
CA GLU A 530 -35.34 14.31 3.04
C GLU A 530 -35.12 13.47 1.77
N ARG A 531 -34.57 14.05 0.68
CA ARG A 531 -34.33 13.34 -0.59
C ARG A 531 -33.62 11.99 -0.42
N PRO A 532 -32.56 11.86 0.41
CA PRO A 532 -31.82 10.60 0.48
C PRO A 532 -32.64 9.46 1.09
N ALA A 533 -33.43 9.72 2.14
CA ALA A 533 -34.30 8.72 2.76
C ALA A 533 -35.47 8.32 1.84
N ARG A 534 -36.10 9.32 1.20
CA ARG A 534 -37.20 9.09 0.24
C ARG A 534 -36.76 8.40 -1.04
N ALA A 535 -35.49 8.55 -1.44
CA ALA A 535 -34.95 7.90 -2.63
C ALA A 535 -34.95 6.39 -2.48
N VAL A 536 -34.53 5.85 -1.33
CA VAL A 536 -34.54 4.40 -1.06
C VAL A 536 -35.97 3.85 -1.13
N ALA A 537 -36.91 4.49 -0.43
CA ALA A 537 -38.32 4.10 -0.45
C ALA A 537 -38.90 4.14 -1.88
N GLY A 538 -38.62 5.21 -2.62
CA GLY A 538 -39.07 5.35 -4.01
C GLY A 538 -38.45 4.34 -4.97
N VAL A 539 -37.18 3.96 -4.78
CA VAL A 539 -36.54 2.88 -5.55
C VAL A 539 -37.24 1.55 -5.28
N LYS A 540 -37.54 1.24 -4.01
CA LYS A 540 -38.25 0.00 -3.64
C LYS A 540 -39.69 -0.03 -4.18
N GLU A 541 -40.39 1.10 -4.13
CA GLU A 541 -41.73 1.24 -4.74
C GLU A 541 -41.67 0.99 -6.25
N TYR A 542 -40.73 1.63 -6.96
CA TYR A 542 -40.56 1.43 -8.40
C TYR A 542 -40.16 0.00 -8.73
N TYR A 543 -39.26 -0.60 -7.96
CA TYR A 543 -38.88 -2.00 -8.11
C TYR A 543 -40.09 -2.93 -7.92
N HIS A 544 -40.89 -2.74 -6.87
CA HIS A 544 -42.06 -3.56 -6.60
C HIS A 544 -43.07 -3.46 -7.74
N ASP A 545 -43.36 -2.24 -8.21
CA ASP A 545 -44.27 -2.00 -9.34
C ASP A 545 -43.74 -2.65 -10.64
N MET A 546 -42.44 -2.49 -10.92
CA MET A 546 -41.78 -3.14 -12.07
C MET A 546 -41.82 -4.66 -11.97
N ASN A 547 -41.52 -5.24 -10.80
CA ASN A 547 -41.44 -6.68 -10.59
C ASN A 547 -42.80 -7.36 -10.73
N GLN A 548 -43.84 -6.78 -10.11
CA GLN A 548 -45.21 -7.28 -10.23
C GLN A 548 -45.68 -7.26 -11.68
N ASN A 549 -45.45 -6.16 -12.41
CA ASN A 549 -45.89 -6.04 -13.79
C ASN A 549 -45.04 -6.85 -14.78
N ALA A 550 -43.75 -7.06 -14.49
CA ALA A 550 -42.90 -7.99 -15.22
C ALA A 550 -43.40 -9.44 -15.09
N TRP A 551 -43.95 -9.82 -13.93
CA TRP A 551 -44.59 -11.12 -13.74
C TRP A 551 -45.97 -11.21 -14.41
N ASN A 552 -46.81 -10.18 -14.25
CA ASN A 552 -48.14 -10.12 -14.88
C ASN A 552 -48.05 -10.16 -16.41
N VAL A 553 -47.09 -9.45 -17.02
CA VAL A 553 -46.94 -9.47 -18.49
C VAL A 553 -46.52 -10.86 -18.99
N ARG A 554 -45.68 -11.56 -18.24
CA ARG A 554 -45.30 -12.95 -18.53
C ARG A 554 -46.48 -13.93 -18.39
N LYS A 555 -47.35 -13.73 -17.41
CA LYS A 555 -48.58 -14.52 -17.27
C LYS A 555 -49.61 -14.23 -18.35
N ALA A 556 -49.75 -12.96 -18.73
CA ALA A 556 -50.71 -12.51 -19.72
C ALA A 556 -50.31 -12.97 -21.14
N ILE A 557 -49.02 -12.93 -21.45
CA ILE A 557 -48.48 -13.16 -22.79
C ILE A 557 -47.63 -14.44 -22.80
N GLY A 558 -48.16 -15.51 -23.39
CA GLY A 558 -47.42 -16.77 -23.58
C GLY A 558 -46.49 -16.76 -24.81
N ASP A 559 -46.73 -15.88 -25.78
CA ASP A 559 -45.95 -15.82 -27.02
C ASP A 559 -44.65 -15.03 -26.84
N LYS A 560 -43.51 -15.71 -27.02
CA LYS A 560 -42.17 -15.10 -26.94
C LYS A 560 -41.78 -14.32 -28.19
N ASN A 561 -42.49 -14.48 -29.31
CA ASN A 561 -42.18 -13.80 -30.58
C ASN A 561 -42.31 -12.27 -30.49
N ILE A 562 -43.08 -11.77 -29.52
CA ILE A 562 -43.27 -10.33 -29.31
C ILE A 562 -42.09 -9.61 -28.66
N ILE A 563 -41.17 -10.36 -28.03
CA ILE A 563 -40.04 -9.81 -27.29
C ILE A 563 -39.16 -8.94 -28.21
N TYR A 564 -38.88 -9.41 -29.42
CA TYR A 564 -38.05 -8.69 -30.40
C TYR A 564 -38.69 -7.36 -30.86
N PRO A 565 -39.97 -7.33 -31.32
CA PRO A 565 -40.67 -6.08 -31.63
C PRO A 565 -40.70 -5.08 -30.47
N LEU A 566 -41.03 -5.53 -29.26
CA LEU A 566 -41.07 -4.66 -28.07
C LEU A 566 -39.70 -4.10 -27.73
N PHE A 567 -38.68 -4.95 -27.67
CA PHE A 567 -37.30 -4.52 -27.43
C PHE A 567 -36.80 -3.54 -28.50
N SER A 568 -37.15 -3.76 -29.77
CA SER A 568 -36.79 -2.87 -30.88
C SER A 568 -37.43 -1.49 -30.73
N ALA A 569 -38.70 -1.42 -30.30
CA ALA A 569 -39.39 -0.17 -30.05
C ALA A 569 -38.77 0.62 -28.88
N VAL A 570 -38.43 -0.05 -27.76
CA VAL A 570 -37.69 0.57 -26.64
C VAL A 570 -36.33 1.08 -27.09
N ARG A 571 -35.55 0.25 -27.81
CA ARG A 571 -34.20 0.61 -28.29
C ARG A 571 -34.21 1.81 -29.25
N ARG A 572 -35.29 2.00 -30.01
CA ARG A 572 -35.46 3.13 -30.92
C ARG A 572 -36.00 4.37 -30.23
N HIS A 573 -36.40 4.30 -28.95
CA HIS A 573 -37.07 5.38 -28.21
C HIS A 573 -38.49 5.67 -28.75
N HIS A 574 -39.19 4.67 -29.31
CA HIS A 574 -40.54 4.84 -29.89
C HIS A 574 -41.63 4.39 -28.90
N ARG A 575 -42.01 5.27 -27.97
CA ARG A 575 -43.03 4.99 -26.94
C ARG A 575 -44.35 4.47 -27.52
N ASN A 576 -44.91 5.18 -28.50
CA ASN A 576 -46.22 4.83 -29.06
C ASN A 576 -46.19 3.48 -29.79
N ALA A 577 -45.09 3.18 -30.48
CA ALA A 577 -44.92 1.88 -31.13
C ALA A 577 -44.84 0.75 -30.09
N PHE A 578 -44.10 0.95 -29.00
CA PHE A 578 -44.03 -0.01 -27.90
C PHE A 578 -45.41 -0.30 -27.31
N VAL A 579 -46.15 0.77 -26.94
CA VAL A 579 -47.48 0.65 -26.34
C VAL A 579 -48.47 -0.01 -27.29
N ASN A 580 -48.49 0.38 -28.56
CA ASN A 580 -49.40 -0.20 -29.55
C ASN A 580 -49.16 -1.70 -29.76
N ILE A 581 -47.89 -2.12 -29.84
CA ILE A 581 -47.53 -3.53 -29.94
C ILE A 581 -48.01 -4.29 -28.69
N LEU A 582 -47.72 -3.75 -27.51
CA LEU A 582 -48.04 -4.40 -26.25
C LEU A 582 -49.56 -4.51 -26.03
N LEU A 583 -50.32 -3.43 -26.23
CA LEU A 583 -51.78 -3.43 -26.07
C LEU A 583 -52.47 -4.38 -27.03
N LYS A 584 -52.04 -4.42 -28.31
CA LYS A 584 -52.61 -5.35 -29.30
C LYS A 584 -52.48 -6.80 -28.85
N THR A 585 -51.37 -7.14 -28.19
CA THR A 585 -51.15 -8.50 -27.70
C THR A 585 -51.84 -8.77 -26.37
N LEU A 586 -51.99 -7.76 -25.50
CA LEU A 586 -52.78 -7.90 -24.28
C LEU A 586 -54.27 -8.14 -24.56
N LEU A 587 -54.80 -7.66 -25.69
CA LEU A 587 -56.15 -8.03 -26.15
C LEU A 587 -56.31 -9.53 -26.45
N GLN A 588 -55.19 -10.19 -26.76
CA GLN A 588 -55.11 -11.63 -27.03
C GLN A 588 -54.55 -12.41 -25.83
N ALA A 589 -54.49 -11.79 -24.64
CA ALA A 589 -53.88 -12.39 -23.46
C ALA A 589 -54.65 -13.61 -22.94
N ASN A 590 -53.90 -14.60 -22.48
CA ASN A 590 -54.44 -15.81 -21.86
C ASN A 590 -55.04 -15.53 -20.47
N ASN A 591 -54.49 -14.53 -19.76
CA ASN A 591 -54.96 -14.11 -18.45
C ASN A 591 -55.43 -12.65 -18.50
N LYS A 592 -56.76 -12.46 -18.48
CA LYS A 592 -57.40 -11.13 -18.56
C LYS A 592 -57.12 -10.25 -17.34
N GLU A 593 -57.00 -10.85 -16.16
CA GLU A 593 -56.72 -10.11 -14.94
C GLU A 593 -55.29 -9.54 -14.95
N SER A 594 -54.30 -10.38 -15.27
CA SER A 594 -52.91 -9.94 -15.45
C SER A 594 -52.79 -8.89 -16.56
N ALA A 595 -53.55 -9.03 -17.66
CA ALA A 595 -53.57 -8.04 -18.74
C ALA A 595 -54.13 -6.68 -18.29
N SER A 596 -55.17 -6.66 -17.46
CA SER A 596 -55.73 -5.42 -16.89
C SER A 596 -54.73 -4.70 -15.98
N ARG A 597 -54.00 -5.44 -15.14
CA ARG A 597 -52.95 -4.89 -14.27
C ARG A 597 -51.81 -4.27 -15.09
N VAL A 598 -51.34 -4.96 -16.14
CA VAL A 598 -50.31 -4.43 -17.06
C VAL A 598 -50.82 -3.20 -17.80
N ASN A 599 -52.08 -3.18 -18.24
CA ASN A 599 -52.68 -2.03 -18.90
C ASN A 599 -52.65 -0.79 -18.00
N SER A 600 -53.06 -0.95 -16.73
CA SER A 600 -53.01 0.13 -15.73
C SER A 600 -51.58 0.65 -15.52
N TYR A 601 -50.60 -0.25 -15.50
CA TYR A 601 -49.19 0.12 -15.41
C TYR A 601 -48.69 0.90 -16.63
N ILE A 602 -49.09 0.54 -17.85
CA ILE A 602 -48.75 1.27 -19.08
C ILE A 602 -49.23 2.72 -18.98
N PHE A 603 -50.48 2.94 -18.58
CA PHE A 603 -51.02 4.29 -18.41
C PHE A 603 -50.26 5.09 -17.34
N ARG A 604 -50.04 4.50 -16.16
CA ARG A 604 -49.44 5.19 -15.01
C ARG A 604 -47.93 5.44 -15.12
N ARG A 605 -47.17 4.54 -15.76
CA ARG A 605 -45.70 4.56 -15.73
C ARG A 605 -45.03 4.74 -17.09
N ILE A 606 -45.75 4.55 -18.20
CA ILE A 606 -45.19 4.67 -19.56
C ILE A 606 -45.78 5.87 -20.30
N LEU A 607 -47.12 5.98 -20.35
CA LEU A 607 -47.77 7.05 -21.13
C LEU A 607 -47.73 8.42 -20.42
N THR A 608 -47.89 8.44 -19.10
CA THR A 608 -47.91 9.67 -18.30
C THR A 608 -46.54 10.11 -17.78
N ASN A 609 -45.49 9.34 -18.05
CA ASN A 609 -44.13 9.62 -17.58
C ASN A 609 -43.20 9.86 -18.77
N ASP A 610 -42.94 11.12 -19.12
CA ASP A 610 -42.06 11.43 -20.25
C ASP A 610 -40.57 11.20 -19.95
N GLU A 611 -40.16 11.13 -18.67
CA GLU A 611 -38.76 11.18 -18.28
C GLU A 611 -38.08 9.82 -18.20
N SER A 612 -38.81 8.80 -17.73
CA SER A 612 -38.25 7.48 -17.42
C SER A 612 -39.13 6.33 -17.90
N TRP A 613 -40.04 6.57 -18.86
CA TRP A 613 -40.89 5.51 -19.42
C TRP A 613 -40.10 4.33 -19.96
N GLU A 614 -38.88 4.58 -20.45
CA GLU A 614 -38.00 3.56 -21.02
C GLU A 614 -37.55 2.53 -19.99
N ASP A 615 -37.32 2.96 -18.74
CA ASP A 615 -36.99 2.06 -17.64
C ASP A 615 -38.17 1.13 -17.33
N PHE A 616 -39.37 1.71 -17.24
CA PHE A 616 -40.60 0.98 -16.95
C PHE A 616 -41.01 0.06 -18.11
N ALA A 617 -40.77 0.47 -19.36
CA ALA A 617 -41.00 -0.34 -20.55
C ALA A 617 -39.99 -1.50 -20.67
N LEU A 618 -38.70 -1.22 -20.44
CA LEU A 618 -37.65 -2.24 -20.46
C LEU A 618 -37.85 -3.27 -19.35
N ALA A 619 -38.40 -2.89 -18.19
CA ALA A 619 -38.78 -3.83 -17.13
C ALA A 619 -39.80 -4.89 -17.60
N LEU A 620 -40.77 -4.52 -18.43
CA LEU A 620 -41.72 -5.48 -19.02
C LEU A 620 -41.02 -6.43 -20.02
N VAL A 621 -40.05 -5.92 -20.77
CA VAL A 621 -39.25 -6.75 -21.70
C VAL A 621 -38.34 -7.71 -20.94
N VAL A 622 -37.72 -7.27 -19.85
CA VAL A 622 -37.02 -8.15 -18.88
C VAL A 622 -38.00 -9.22 -18.37
N GLY A 623 -39.24 -8.80 -18.10
CA GLY A 623 -40.37 -9.64 -17.73
C GLY A 623 -40.61 -10.84 -18.65
N LEU A 624 -40.66 -10.57 -19.94
CA LEU A 624 -40.93 -11.56 -20.97
C LEU A 624 -39.69 -12.38 -21.34
N ALA A 625 -38.50 -11.78 -21.28
CA ALA A 625 -37.26 -12.40 -21.70
C ALA A 625 -36.55 -13.21 -20.59
N GLY A 626 -36.75 -12.86 -19.32
CA GLY A 626 -36.08 -13.50 -18.18
C GLY A 626 -36.86 -14.68 -17.60
N GLY A 627 -36.21 -15.84 -17.50
CA GLY A 627 -36.76 -17.00 -16.80
C GLY A 627 -35.68 -17.99 -16.36
N GLY A 628 -35.60 -18.28 -15.05
CA GLY A 628 -35.13 -19.59 -14.61
C GLY A 628 -34.40 -19.75 -13.27
N ALA A 629 -33.77 -18.73 -12.66
CA ALA A 629 -32.83 -19.02 -11.55
C ALA A 629 -32.92 -18.17 -10.26
N ASP A 630 -33.38 -16.91 -10.30
CA ASP A 630 -33.28 -16.01 -9.13
C ASP A 630 -34.63 -15.79 -8.40
N VAL A 631 -35.65 -16.64 -8.62
CA VAL A 631 -37.02 -16.51 -8.03
C VAL A 631 -37.24 -17.48 -6.85
N GLY A 632 -36.16 -18.07 -6.31
CA GLY A 632 -36.27 -18.84 -5.07
C GLY A 632 -36.34 -17.90 -3.87
N SER A 633 -37.37 -18.07 -3.04
CA SER A 633 -37.68 -17.37 -1.76
C SER A 633 -38.32 -15.99 -1.84
N SER A 634 -39.58 -15.94 -2.26
CA SER A 634 -40.60 -15.07 -1.65
C SER A 634 -41.99 -15.44 -2.18
N GLU A 635 -42.39 -16.71 -1.98
CA GLU A 635 -43.80 -16.99 -1.72
C GLU A 635 -44.01 -16.67 -0.25
N GLU A 636 -44.22 -15.39 0.08
CA GLU A 636 -44.99 -15.06 1.27
C GLU A 636 -46.43 -15.43 0.93
N SER A 637 -46.86 -16.53 1.55
CA SER A 637 -48.24 -16.98 1.60
C SER A 637 -49.17 -15.83 1.97
N GLU A 638 -50.27 -15.73 1.24
CA GLU A 638 -51.43 -14.91 1.60
C GLU A 638 -51.94 -15.33 2.99
N GLU A 639 -51.71 -14.48 3.99
CA GLU A 639 -52.60 -14.17 5.12
C GLU A 639 -52.46 -12.69 5.50
#